data_AF-A0A1D6MDN1-F1
#
_entry.id   AF-A0A1D6MDN1-F1
#
_cell.length_a   1.000
_cell.length_b   1.000
_cell.length_c   1.000
_cell.angle_alpha   90.00
_cell.angle_beta   90.00
_cell.angle_gamma   90.00
#
_symmetry.space_group_name_H-M   'P 1'
#
loop_
_entity.id
_entity.type
_entity.pdbx_description
1 polymer ?
#
loop_
_entity_poly.entity_id
_entity_poly.type
_entity_poly.pdbx_seq_one_letter_code
_entity_poly.pdbx_strand_id
1 'polypeptide(L)'
;MCTENYDACYPDQPVVDRYLPVWAKLPAFAAKPAFVWADDDAASTRTALTYAQLDATAACMARNLLAGTGTGSLRRGDAVLVLASPGLRLVKLLFACQRAGLTAVPVVPPDDPATLSGPAHAHLLRAVSQARPAAAVADAGYIDAVAKAVASSVAGGENARLAAMLGSLRWLAVDELERVCDGPQTPYVGCGPDDVYLIQYTSGATGVPRPVVVTAGSAAHNVRAARKAYDLHPGSVVVSWLPQYHDCGLMFLLLTVVAGATCVLAAPGAFVRRPDLWLELVSEFGATCTPVPSFALPLVLRRGQRRRPLQLGSLRNLILINEPIYESRVGEFVEAFRCHGLRAASVSPSYGLAENCTFVSTAWRPSACSESDRLPSYMKLLPSARLSPAAANEVPAEIEIAVVDEGTGEPVEDGVEGEIWVSSPSNASGYLGHPSASREVFCARVPGRTGACFVRTGDRGVVRGAERYLYVVGRSADVLALDAGRRHVHTHYVETAAFGSASGRLRGGCVAAFATSSSTPWSRSQIGVVAVVAELQKGSAGVGDHRGLCDGIRAAVWREEGVRVGLVALVDGGVVPKTTSGKLRRGAAREMLAAGKLSLVFETRYDDCDGSVAGLTLPTAATIPASGPRRRPKPPAGCSPCDIVGERVFLSGVALTYGVGYSSRRQGARGRHALMEFRGQEEEEQPVSEEMGASSAPSSAPTPAPGNQDHAAEARYHECLRNHAAALGGHVVDGCGEFMPGDGDSLKCAACGCHRSFHRKDDARRRHHQLMLPATATSSRVPLLLPPPHPHYAPPPFPYHGTPSGGGGGTATESSSEERGPPSGAAAVQAQGHVRRKRFRTKFTPEQKEQMLAFAERLGWRLQKQDDALVQHFCDQVGVRRQVFKVWMHNNKHTGRRQQPHLPPPQGQQQPQQQPK
;
A
#
# COMPACT_ATOMS: atom_id res chain seq x y z
N MET A 1 22.04 -21.41 1.28
CA MET A 1 20.96 -20.74 2.03
C MET A 1 20.56 -21.68 3.15
N CYS A 2 20.64 -21.26 4.40
CA CYS A 2 20.08 -22.00 5.52
C CYS A 2 18.71 -21.37 5.83
N THR A 3 17.63 -21.95 5.32
CA THR A 3 16.29 -21.67 5.83
C THR A 3 16.07 -22.55 7.04
N GLU A 4 16.04 -21.96 8.23
CA GLU A 4 15.62 -22.67 9.44
C GLU A 4 14.22 -23.22 9.23
N ASN A 5 14.09 -24.54 9.27
CA ASN A 5 12.81 -25.19 9.03
C ASN A 5 11.89 -24.95 10.24
N TYR A 6 10.85 -24.14 10.08
CA TYR A 6 9.94 -23.73 11.16
C TYR A 6 9.27 -24.93 11.87
N ASP A 7 9.18 -26.08 11.20
CA ASP A 7 8.60 -27.30 11.71
C ASP A 7 9.43 -28.51 11.27
N ALA A 8 10.23 -29.06 12.18
CA ALA A 8 11.15 -30.16 11.88
C ALA A 8 10.48 -31.40 11.28
N CYS A 9 9.18 -31.59 11.51
CA CYS A 9 8.40 -32.71 10.96
C CYS A 9 7.98 -32.49 9.50
N TYR A 10 7.89 -31.24 9.03
CA TYR A 10 7.33 -30.88 7.72
C TYR A 10 8.25 -29.90 6.99
N PRO A 11 9.26 -30.39 6.25
CA PRO A 11 10.27 -29.55 5.63
C PRO A 11 9.69 -28.60 4.58
N ASP A 12 10.12 -27.35 4.67
CA ASP A 12 9.72 -26.27 3.77
C ASP A 12 9.89 -26.61 2.29
N GLN A 13 8.87 -26.30 1.49
CA GLN A 13 8.87 -26.53 0.04
C GLN A 13 9.16 -25.23 -0.74
N PRO A 14 9.83 -25.31 -1.90
CA PRO A 14 10.13 -24.14 -2.73
C PRO A 14 8.90 -23.52 -3.40
N VAL A 15 7.79 -24.27 -3.50
CA VAL A 15 6.49 -23.84 -4.05
C VAL A 15 5.35 -24.47 -3.24
N VAL A 16 4.19 -23.81 -3.17
CA VAL A 16 3.10 -24.19 -2.25
C VAL A 16 2.43 -25.51 -2.62
N ASP A 17 2.21 -25.75 -3.91
CA ASP A 17 1.61 -26.97 -4.46
C ASP A 17 2.35 -28.26 -4.04
N ARG A 18 3.66 -28.18 -3.74
CA ARG A 18 4.43 -29.33 -3.25
C ARG A 18 4.10 -29.77 -1.82
N TYR A 19 3.41 -28.96 -1.02
CA TYR A 19 2.89 -29.42 0.27
C TYR A 19 1.69 -30.36 0.10
N LEU A 20 0.90 -30.24 -0.98
CA LEU A 20 -0.29 -31.09 -1.22
C LEU A 20 0.04 -32.60 -1.25
N PRO A 21 1.01 -33.10 -2.03
CA PRO A 21 1.36 -34.53 -2.03
C PRO A 21 2.11 -34.98 -0.75
N VAL A 22 2.52 -34.06 0.13
CA VAL A 22 3.00 -34.40 1.48
C VAL A 22 1.79 -34.68 2.39
N TRP A 23 0.86 -33.74 2.48
CA TRP A 23 -0.36 -33.90 3.28
C TRP A 23 -1.25 -35.06 2.78
N ALA A 24 -1.42 -35.22 1.46
CA ALA A 24 -2.25 -36.28 0.89
C ALA A 24 -1.74 -37.70 1.17
N LYS A 25 -0.43 -37.88 1.44
CA LYS A 25 0.18 -39.19 1.77
C LYS A 25 0.15 -39.52 3.26
N LEU A 26 -0.11 -38.55 4.12
CA LEU A 26 -0.19 -38.74 5.57
C LEU A 26 -1.62 -39.15 5.95
N PRO A 27 -1.87 -40.34 6.53
CA PRO A 27 -3.23 -40.83 6.76
C PRO A 27 -4.14 -39.87 7.57
N ALA A 28 -3.57 -39.19 8.57
CA ALA A 28 -4.29 -38.20 9.39
C ALA A 28 -4.67 -36.91 8.63
N PHE A 29 -4.08 -36.66 7.46
CA PHE A 29 -4.33 -35.47 6.63
C PHE A 29 -5.08 -35.79 5.35
N ALA A 30 -4.93 -36.99 4.78
CA ALA A 30 -5.60 -37.41 3.55
C ALA A 30 -7.13 -37.20 3.59
N ALA A 31 -7.77 -37.59 4.71
CA ALA A 31 -9.20 -37.41 4.96
C ALA A 31 -9.56 -36.05 5.60
N LYS A 32 -8.57 -35.23 5.98
CA LYS A 32 -8.80 -33.93 6.65
C LYS A 32 -9.23 -32.86 5.63
N PRO A 33 -10.29 -32.08 5.89
CA PRO A 33 -10.63 -30.89 5.10
C PRO A 33 -9.46 -29.90 5.06
N ALA A 34 -8.95 -29.61 3.87
CA ALA A 34 -8.10 -28.45 3.62
C ALA A 34 -8.99 -27.19 3.54
N PHE A 35 -10.12 -27.30 2.83
CA PHE A 35 -11.09 -26.22 2.65
C PHE A 35 -12.52 -26.69 2.91
N VAL A 36 -13.36 -25.81 3.45
CA VAL A 36 -14.79 -26.02 3.65
C VAL A 36 -15.55 -24.81 3.09
N TRP A 37 -16.56 -25.03 2.26
CA TRP A 37 -17.50 -24.00 1.85
C TRP A 37 -18.73 -24.03 2.77
N ALA A 38 -18.98 -22.90 3.44
CA ALA A 38 -20.02 -22.74 4.44
C ALA A 38 -20.73 -21.38 4.26
N ASP A 39 -21.45 -21.25 3.15
CA ASP A 39 -22.22 -20.05 2.81
C ASP A 39 -23.62 -20.06 3.45
N ASP A 40 -24.34 -18.93 3.37
CA ASP A 40 -25.58 -18.66 4.12
C ASP A 40 -26.86 -19.29 3.52
N ASP A 41 -26.76 -20.00 2.39
CA ASP A 41 -27.92 -20.61 1.73
C ASP A 41 -28.40 -21.82 2.53
N ALA A 42 -29.57 -21.69 3.17
CA ALA A 42 -30.17 -22.67 4.08
C ALA A 42 -30.52 -24.04 3.45
N ALA A 43 -30.38 -24.17 2.12
CA ALA A 43 -30.52 -25.43 1.38
C ALA A 43 -29.16 -26.07 1.01
N SER A 44 -28.03 -25.43 1.32
CA SER A 44 -26.70 -25.88 0.90
C SER A 44 -26.05 -26.80 1.93
N THR A 45 -25.76 -28.04 1.52
CA THR A 45 -24.90 -28.94 2.30
C THR A 45 -23.48 -28.39 2.30
N ARG A 46 -22.89 -28.19 3.49
CA ARG A 46 -21.50 -27.73 3.61
C ARG A 46 -20.56 -28.68 2.87
N THR A 47 -19.87 -28.14 1.89
CA THR A 47 -19.02 -28.93 1.01
C THR A 47 -17.57 -28.83 1.48
N ALA A 48 -16.95 -29.96 1.79
CA ALA A 48 -15.55 -30.03 2.17
C ALA A 48 -14.68 -30.51 0.99
N LEU A 49 -13.42 -30.06 0.97
CA LEU A 49 -12.38 -30.54 0.06
C LEU A 49 -11.18 -30.97 0.91
N THR A 50 -10.90 -32.27 0.97
CA THR A 50 -9.77 -32.81 1.75
C THR A 50 -8.43 -32.59 1.08
N TYR A 51 -7.31 -32.75 1.80
CA TYR A 51 -5.98 -32.68 1.19
C TYR A 51 -5.79 -33.71 0.07
N ALA A 52 -6.26 -34.96 0.24
CA ALA A 52 -6.17 -35.96 -0.83
C ALA A 52 -7.06 -35.62 -2.03
N GLN A 53 -8.27 -35.09 -1.81
CA GLN A 53 -9.16 -34.66 -2.88
C GLN A 53 -8.59 -33.44 -3.64
N LEU A 54 -8.01 -32.47 -2.93
CA LEU A 54 -7.36 -31.30 -3.54
C LEU A 54 -6.12 -31.71 -4.36
N ASP A 55 -5.28 -32.60 -3.83
CA ASP A 55 -4.10 -33.10 -4.55
C ASP A 55 -4.48 -33.86 -5.83
N ALA A 56 -5.44 -34.79 -5.72
CA ALA A 56 -5.96 -35.55 -6.87
C ALA A 56 -6.63 -34.63 -7.91
N THR A 57 -7.47 -33.69 -7.47
CA THR A 57 -8.17 -32.76 -8.37
C THR A 57 -7.20 -31.78 -9.04
N ALA A 58 -6.22 -31.25 -8.31
CA ALA A 58 -5.19 -30.39 -8.89
C ALA A 58 -4.37 -31.13 -9.96
N ALA A 59 -4.01 -32.41 -9.73
CA ALA A 59 -3.35 -33.23 -10.75
C ALA A 59 -4.25 -33.50 -11.97
N CYS A 60 -5.55 -33.77 -11.73
CA CYS A 60 -6.54 -34.01 -12.77
C CYS A 60 -6.73 -32.78 -13.68
N MET A 61 -7.03 -31.62 -13.07
CA MET A 61 -7.21 -30.36 -13.77
C MET A 61 -5.93 -29.89 -14.47
N ALA A 62 -4.75 -30.09 -13.87
CA ALA A 62 -3.47 -29.75 -14.51
C ALA A 62 -3.23 -30.57 -15.79
N ARG A 63 -3.53 -31.88 -15.77
CA ARG A 63 -3.48 -32.72 -16.99
C ARG A 63 -4.48 -32.23 -18.03
N ASN A 64 -5.73 -31.92 -17.64
CA ASN A 64 -6.76 -31.46 -18.57
C ASN A 64 -6.42 -30.10 -19.23
N LEU A 65 -5.84 -29.15 -18.47
CA LEU A 65 -5.33 -27.87 -18.97
C LEU A 65 -4.22 -28.04 -20.02
N LEU A 66 -3.25 -28.94 -19.77
CA LEU A 66 -2.10 -29.16 -20.65
C LEU A 66 -2.42 -30.05 -21.86
N ALA A 67 -3.21 -31.12 -21.69
CA ALA A 67 -3.56 -32.04 -22.77
C ALA A 67 -4.41 -31.36 -23.86
N GLY A 68 -5.38 -30.54 -23.44
CA GLY A 68 -6.16 -29.68 -24.32
C GLY A 68 -7.38 -30.33 -24.97
N THR A 69 -8.57 -29.79 -24.67
CA THR A 69 -9.83 -30.17 -25.30
C THR A 69 -9.96 -29.57 -26.71
N GLY A 70 -9.65 -30.35 -27.75
CA GLY A 70 -9.98 -30.12 -29.18
C GLY A 70 -9.41 -28.89 -29.89
N THR A 71 -8.86 -27.92 -29.15
CA THR A 71 -8.57 -26.53 -29.61
C THR A 71 -7.13 -26.12 -29.32
N GLY A 72 -6.21 -27.09 -29.26
CA GLY A 72 -4.80 -26.92 -28.92
C GLY A 72 -4.47 -27.24 -27.46
N SER A 73 -3.19 -27.19 -27.11
CA SER A 73 -2.65 -27.44 -25.75
C SER A 73 -2.09 -26.16 -25.14
N LEU A 74 -2.26 -25.99 -23.82
CA LEU A 74 -1.55 -24.95 -23.06
C LEU A 74 -0.12 -25.41 -22.74
N ARG A 75 0.79 -24.47 -22.61
CA ARG A 75 2.22 -24.69 -22.38
C ARG A 75 2.65 -24.03 -21.07
N ARG A 76 3.70 -24.56 -20.44
CA ARG A 76 4.32 -23.93 -19.26
C ARG A 76 4.62 -22.45 -19.54
N GLY A 77 4.21 -21.57 -18.63
CA GLY A 77 4.36 -20.13 -18.74
C GLY A 77 3.24 -19.42 -19.52
N ASP A 78 2.29 -20.14 -20.12
CA ASP A 78 1.08 -19.52 -20.66
C ASP A 78 0.23 -18.93 -19.52
N ALA A 79 -0.31 -17.73 -19.75
CA ALA A 79 -1.24 -17.09 -18.83
C ALA A 79 -2.67 -17.61 -19.04
N VAL A 80 -3.35 -17.94 -17.95
CA VAL A 80 -4.75 -18.39 -17.93
C VAL A 80 -5.59 -17.41 -17.12
N LEU A 81 -6.63 -16.85 -17.75
CA LEU A 81 -7.60 -16.02 -17.06
C LEU A 81 -8.55 -16.90 -16.25
N VAL A 82 -8.65 -16.64 -14.94
CA VAL A 82 -9.50 -17.44 -14.03
C VAL A 82 -10.68 -16.59 -13.59
N LEU A 83 -11.84 -16.83 -14.19
CA LEU A 83 -13.12 -16.17 -13.95
C LEU A 83 -14.06 -17.13 -13.19
N ALA A 84 -13.71 -17.42 -11.94
CA ALA A 84 -14.50 -18.25 -11.05
C ALA A 84 -14.96 -17.44 -9.83
N SER A 85 -16.22 -17.65 -9.43
CA SER A 85 -16.74 -17.09 -8.17
C SER A 85 -15.97 -17.63 -6.95
N PRO A 86 -15.89 -16.88 -5.83
CA PRO A 86 -15.30 -17.38 -4.59
C PRO A 86 -15.89 -18.72 -4.17
N GLY A 87 -15.05 -19.70 -3.87
CA GLY A 87 -15.48 -21.06 -3.58
C GLY A 87 -14.46 -22.12 -4.00
N LEU A 88 -14.79 -23.39 -3.78
CA LEU A 88 -13.85 -24.51 -3.98
C LEU A 88 -13.38 -24.66 -5.44
N ARG A 89 -14.15 -24.19 -6.43
CA ARG A 89 -13.73 -24.15 -7.84
C ARG A 89 -12.52 -23.25 -8.05
N LEU A 90 -12.55 -22.02 -7.53
CA LEU A 90 -11.42 -21.08 -7.60
C LEU A 90 -10.19 -21.64 -6.86
N VAL A 91 -10.38 -22.26 -5.69
CA VAL A 91 -9.29 -22.95 -4.96
C VAL A 91 -8.62 -24.02 -5.84
N LYS A 92 -9.41 -24.95 -6.40
CA LYS A 92 -8.90 -26.02 -7.26
C LYS A 92 -8.13 -25.47 -8.47
N LEU A 93 -8.67 -24.44 -9.13
CA LEU A 93 -8.07 -23.81 -10.31
C LEU A 93 -6.70 -23.16 -10.01
N LEU A 94 -6.57 -22.47 -8.87
CA LEU A 94 -5.31 -21.85 -8.47
C LEU A 94 -4.19 -22.86 -8.22
N PHE A 95 -4.50 -24.03 -7.64
CA PHE A 95 -3.53 -25.12 -7.48
C PHE A 95 -3.27 -25.88 -8.78
N ALA A 96 -4.30 -26.12 -9.60
CA ALA A 96 -4.16 -26.73 -10.91
C ALA A 96 -3.23 -25.92 -11.84
N CYS A 97 -3.32 -24.59 -11.83
CA CYS A 97 -2.42 -23.73 -12.58
C CYS A 97 -0.96 -23.86 -12.09
N GLN A 98 -0.73 -23.85 -10.77
CA GLN A 98 0.63 -24.03 -10.22
C GLN A 98 1.21 -25.40 -10.60
N ARG A 99 0.40 -26.45 -10.55
CA ARG A 99 0.78 -27.83 -10.88
C ARG A 99 0.97 -28.07 -12.38
N ALA A 100 0.30 -27.30 -13.24
CA ALA A 100 0.52 -27.28 -14.68
C ALA A 100 1.71 -26.38 -15.10
N GLY A 101 2.25 -25.57 -14.20
CA GLY A 101 3.27 -24.57 -14.54
C GLY A 101 2.73 -23.37 -15.33
N LEU A 102 1.47 -22.99 -15.10
CA LEU A 102 0.75 -21.92 -15.79
C LEU A 102 0.64 -20.68 -14.89
N THR A 103 0.64 -19.50 -15.50
CA THR A 103 0.41 -18.24 -14.77
C THR A 103 -1.09 -18.00 -14.63
N ALA A 104 -1.63 -18.06 -13.41
CA ALA A 104 -3.03 -17.73 -13.14
C ALA A 104 -3.26 -16.21 -13.07
N VAL A 105 -4.32 -15.75 -13.73
CA VAL A 105 -4.78 -14.36 -13.71
C VAL A 105 -6.20 -14.34 -13.11
N PRO A 106 -6.33 -14.41 -11.76
CA PRO A 106 -7.63 -14.43 -11.10
C PRO A 106 -8.31 -13.06 -11.19
N VAL A 107 -9.54 -13.04 -11.70
CA VAL A 107 -10.36 -11.83 -11.85
C VAL A 107 -11.78 -12.16 -11.41
N VAL A 108 -12.47 -11.21 -10.78
CA VAL A 108 -13.88 -11.37 -10.44
C VAL A 108 -14.72 -11.45 -11.73
N PRO A 109 -15.53 -12.50 -11.94
CA PRO A 109 -16.49 -12.50 -13.04
C PRO A 109 -17.51 -11.36 -12.81
N PRO A 110 -17.76 -10.48 -13.80
CA PRO A 110 -18.85 -9.51 -13.73
C PRO A 110 -20.21 -10.20 -13.57
N ASP A 111 -21.09 -9.62 -12.73
CA ASP A 111 -22.39 -10.22 -12.39
C ASP A 111 -23.34 -10.38 -13.59
N ASP A 112 -23.24 -9.47 -14.57
CA ASP A 112 -23.98 -9.51 -15.84
C ASP A 112 -23.02 -9.40 -17.04
N PRO A 113 -22.58 -10.51 -17.65
CA PRO A 113 -21.73 -10.48 -18.85
C PRO A 113 -22.42 -9.97 -20.11
N ALA A 114 -23.75 -9.74 -20.13
CA ALA A 114 -24.47 -9.32 -21.33
C ALA A 114 -24.36 -7.81 -21.60
N THR A 115 -24.36 -6.95 -20.58
CA THR A 115 -24.20 -5.49 -20.79
C THR A 115 -22.76 -5.03 -21.03
N LEU A 116 -21.77 -5.87 -20.72
CA LEU A 116 -20.33 -5.59 -20.90
C LEU A 116 -19.83 -4.25 -20.30
N SER A 117 -20.55 -3.70 -19.31
CA SER A 117 -20.39 -2.31 -18.83
C SER A 117 -19.92 -2.16 -17.37
N GLY A 118 -19.37 -1.00 -17.02
CA GLY A 118 -19.03 -0.66 -15.63
C GLY A 118 -17.70 -1.24 -15.09
N PRO A 119 -17.44 -1.09 -13.77
CA PRO A 119 -16.09 -1.26 -13.21
C PRO A 119 -15.50 -2.67 -13.32
N ALA A 120 -16.32 -3.72 -13.19
CA ALA A 120 -15.87 -5.10 -13.31
C ALA A 120 -15.43 -5.42 -14.75
N HIS A 121 -16.21 -5.00 -15.77
CA HIS A 121 -15.85 -5.15 -17.17
C HIS A 121 -14.61 -4.32 -17.55
N ALA A 122 -14.48 -3.10 -17.02
CA ALA A 122 -13.27 -2.29 -17.20
C ALA A 122 -12.02 -2.92 -16.57
N HIS A 123 -12.17 -3.75 -15.52
CA HIS A 123 -11.09 -4.56 -14.97
C HIS A 123 -10.82 -5.82 -15.80
N LEU A 124 -11.85 -6.51 -16.30
CA LEU A 124 -11.73 -7.66 -17.20
C LEU A 124 -10.99 -7.28 -18.51
N LEU A 125 -11.40 -6.19 -19.17
CA LEU A 125 -10.72 -5.67 -20.36
C LEU A 125 -9.24 -5.37 -20.09
N ARG A 126 -8.93 -4.77 -18.93
CA ARG A 126 -7.55 -4.54 -18.48
C ARG A 126 -6.79 -5.86 -18.33
N ALA A 127 -7.38 -6.84 -17.66
CA ALA A 127 -6.76 -8.15 -17.45
C ALA A 127 -6.42 -8.86 -18.78
N VAL A 128 -7.36 -8.94 -19.71
CA VAL A 128 -7.14 -9.58 -21.02
C VAL A 128 -6.11 -8.79 -21.85
N SER A 129 -6.20 -7.45 -21.88
CA SER A 129 -5.30 -6.60 -22.67
C SER A 129 -3.84 -6.62 -22.20
N GLN A 130 -3.61 -6.65 -20.88
CA GLN A 130 -2.27 -6.61 -20.28
C GLN A 130 -1.65 -8.01 -20.11
N ALA A 131 -2.41 -9.00 -19.65
CA ALA A 131 -1.90 -10.36 -19.45
C ALA A 131 -1.86 -11.20 -20.73
N ARG A 132 -2.66 -10.86 -21.75
CA ARG A 132 -2.79 -11.58 -23.04
C ARG A 132 -2.93 -13.11 -22.84
N PRO A 133 -3.92 -13.57 -22.06
CA PRO A 133 -4.05 -14.97 -21.67
C PRO A 133 -4.29 -15.87 -22.88
N ALA A 134 -3.68 -17.05 -22.88
CA ALA A 134 -3.85 -18.06 -23.93
C ALA A 134 -5.19 -18.81 -23.84
N ALA A 135 -5.79 -18.83 -22.65
CA ALA A 135 -7.13 -19.35 -22.39
C ALA A 135 -7.83 -18.61 -21.24
N ALA A 136 -9.16 -18.70 -21.20
CA ALA A 136 -9.99 -18.28 -20.08
C ALA A 136 -10.79 -19.47 -19.53
N VAL A 137 -10.88 -19.55 -18.21
CA VAL A 137 -11.62 -20.58 -17.49
C VAL A 137 -12.77 -19.94 -16.72
N ALA A 138 -13.99 -20.44 -16.91
CA ALA A 138 -15.21 -19.98 -16.25
C ALA A 138 -16.25 -21.11 -16.14
N ASP A 139 -17.32 -20.91 -15.38
CA ASP A 139 -18.47 -21.84 -15.38
C ASP A 139 -19.21 -21.79 -16.75
N ALA A 140 -19.73 -22.93 -17.22
CA ALA A 140 -20.25 -23.06 -18.60
C ALA A 140 -21.31 -22.01 -18.98
N GLY A 141 -22.26 -21.71 -18.08
CA GLY A 141 -23.29 -20.69 -18.33
C GLY A 141 -22.76 -19.26 -18.45
N TYR A 142 -21.61 -18.96 -17.84
CA TYR A 142 -20.92 -17.67 -18.04
C TYR A 142 -20.25 -17.61 -19.41
N ILE A 143 -19.65 -18.71 -19.87
CA ILE A 143 -19.07 -18.84 -21.23
C ILE A 143 -20.17 -18.64 -22.29
N ASP A 144 -21.32 -19.30 -22.14
CA ASP A 144 -22.47 -19.14 -23.03
C ASP A 144 -22.98 -17.69 -23.08
N ALA A 145 -23.01 -17.00 -21.93
CA ALA A 145 -23.47 -15.63 -21.84
C ALA A 145 -22.47 -14.65 -22.49
N VAL A 146 -21.16 -14.85 -22.29
CA VAL A 146 -20.11 -14.09 -23.01
C VAL A 146 -20.19 -14.37 -24.52
N ALA A 147 -20.36 -15.62 -24.96
CA ALA A 147 -20.48 -15.95 -26.37
C ALA A 147 -21.68 -15.24 -27.04
N LYS A 148 -22.82 -15.18 -26.34
CA LYS A 148 -24.00 -14.41 -26.78
C LYS A 148 -23.69 -12.91 -26.85
N ALA A 149 -23.06 -12.33 -25.82
CA ALA A 149 -22.69 -10.92 -25.79
C ALA A 149 -21.68 -10.51 -26.87
N VAL A 150 -20.75 -11.40 -27.22
CA VAL A 150 -19.82 -11.24 -28.35
C VAL A 150 -20.59 -11.28 -29.68
N ALA A 151 -21.47 -12.28 -29.86
CA ALA A 151 -22.26 -12.43 -31.09
C ALA A 151 -23.27 -11.29 -31.33
N SER A 152 -23.79 -10.65 -30.27
CA SER A 152 -24.66 -9.47 -30.36
C SER A 152 -23.90 -8.14 -30.47
N SER A 153 -22.56 -8.13 -30.40
CA SER A 153 -21.80 -6.89 -30.39
C SER A 153 -21.71 -6.25 -31.79
N VAL A 154 -22.12 -4.99 -31.88
CA VAL A 154 -22.08 -4.23 -33.15
C VAL A 154 -20.66 -3.73 -33.42
N ALA A 155 -20.15 -3.99 -34.63
CA ALA A 155 -18.85 -3.49 -35.07
C ALA A 155 -18.78 -1.96 -34.97
N GLY A 156 -17.80 -1.45 -34.21
CA GLY A 156 -17.62 -0.02 -33.96
C GLY A 156 -18.30 0.53 -32.70
N GLY A 157 -19.12 -0.25 -31.98
CA GLY A 157 -19.64 0.14 -30.66
C GLY A 157 -18.55 0.17 -29.58
N GLU A 158 -18.80 0.87 -28.46
CA GLU A 158 -17.82 1.06 -27.37
C GLU A 158 -17.19 -0.25 -26.86
N ASN A 159 -17.99 -1.31 -26.78
CA ASN A 159 -17.57 -2.63 -26.29
C ASN A 159 -16.99 -3.54 -27.40
N ALA A 160 -16.96 -3.13 -28.67
CA ALA A 160 -16.53 -3.99 -29.78
C ALA A 160 -15.08 -4.49 -29.63
N ARG A 161 -14.17 -3.69 -29.06
CA ARG A 161 -12.79 -4.11 -28.75
C ARG A 161 -12.75 -5.21 -27.69
N LEU A 162 -13.58 -5.12 -26.64
CA LEU A 162 -13.67 -6.15 -25.61
C LEU A 162 -14.30 -7.42 -26.19
N ALA A 163 -15.38 -7.30 -26.96
CA ALA A 163 -16.04 -8.44 -27.59
C ALA A 163 -15.10 -9.20 -28.54
N ALA A 164 -14.38 -8.49 -29.42
CA ALA A 164 -13.39 -9.11 -30.31
C ALA A 164 -12.27 -9.81 -29.53
N MET A 165 -11.81 -9.23 -28.42
CA MET A 165 -10.81 -9.87 -27.56
C MET A 165 -11.36 -11.12 -26.86
N LEU A 166 -12.54 -11.06 -26.24
CA LEU A 166 -13.16 -12.22 -25.58
C LEU A 166 -13.51 -13.33 -26.57
N GLY A 167 -13.94 -12.99 -27.79
CA GLY A 167 -14.17 -13.94 -28.89
C GLY A 167 -12.90 -14.57 -29.46
N SER A 168 -11.73 -13.97 -29.24
CA SER A 168 -10.42 -14.55 -29.60
C SER A 168 -9.82 -15.45 -28.51
N LEU A 169 -10.39 -15.46 -27.29
CA LEU A 169 -9.91 -16.32 -26.21
C LEU A 169 -10.41 -17.75 -26.39
N ARG A 170 -9.53 -18.71 -26.11
CA ARG A 170 -9.92 -20.10 -25.92
C ARG A 170 -10.63 -20.23 -24.57
N TRP A 171 -11.92 -20.55 -24.59
CA TRP A 171 -12.71 -20.78 -23.37
C TRP A 171 -12.69 -22.26 -22.96
N LEU A 172 -12.61 -22.50 -21.65
CA LEU A 172 -12.60 -23.83 -21.03
C LEU A 172 -13.60 -23.81 -19.86
N ALA A 173 -14.60 -24.69 -19.86
CA ALA A 173 -15.53 -24.75 -18.73
C ALA A 173 -14.88 -25.46 -17.52
N VAL A 174 -15.13 -24.98 -16.30
CA VAL A 174 -14.58 -25.61 -15.07
C VAL A 174 -14.97 -27.08 -15.00
N ASP A 175 -16.22 -27.40 -15.35
CA ASP A 175 -16.77 -28.76 -15.40
C ASP A 175 -15.99 -29.70 -16.34
N GLU A 176 -15.35 -29.18 -17.40
CA GLU A 176 -14.49 -29.97 -18.29
C GLU A 176 -13.17 -30.35 -17.62
N LEU A 177 -12.60 -29.40 -16.86
CA LEU A 177 -11.33 -29.57 -16.17
C LEU A 177 -11.50 -30.47 -14.94
N GLU A 178 -12.66 -30.43 -14.28
CA GLU A 178 -13.01 -31.32 -13.15
C GLU A 178 -13.30 -32.78 -13.58
N ARG A 179 -13.43 -33.09 -14.88
CA ARG A 179 -13.61 -34.49 -15.35
C ARG A 179 -12.38 -35.34 -15.01
N VAL A 180 -12.63 -36.52 -14.45
CA VAL A 180 -11.60 -37.52 -14.15
C VAL A 180 -10.89 -37.93 -15.44
N CYS A 181 -9.57 -37.71 -15.53
CA CYS A 181 -8.76 -38.27 -16.60
C CYS A 181 -8.17 -39.63 -16.18
N ASP A 182 -8.58 -40.68 -16.88
CA ASP A 182 -7.92 -41.97 -16.83
C ASP A 182 -6.51 -41.92 -17.43
N GLY A 183 -5.66 -42.86 -17.02
CA GLY A 183 -4.28 -43.00 -17.50
C GLY A 183 -3.22 -42.69 -16.45
N PRO A 184 -1.94 -43.04 -16.74
CA PRO A 184 -0.84 -42.96 -15.79
C PRO A 184 -0.63 -41.53 -15.27
N GLN A 185 -0.12 -41.42 -14.03
CA GLN A 185 0.34 -40.12 -13.54
C GLN A 185 1.62 -39.72 -14.26
N THR A 186 1.56 -38.62 -15.00
CA THR A 186 2.75 -37.95 -15.53
C THR A 186 3.63 -37.47 -14.38
N PRO A 187 4.97 -37.56 -14.48
CA PRO A 187 5.88 -37.07 -13.45
C PRO A 187 5.67 -35.56 -13.20
N TYR A 188 5.95 -35.12 -11.97
CA TYR A 188 5.67 -33.75 -11.55
C TYR A 188 6.50 -32.71 -12.33
N VAL A 189 5.83 -31.87 -13.12
CA VAL A 189 6.44 -30.70 -13.80
C VAL A 189 5.66 -29.41 -13.49
N GLY A 190 5.22 -29.22 -12.23
CA GLY A 190 4.66 -27.95 -11.77
C GLY A 190 5.67 -26.80 -11.72
N CYS A 191 5.27 -25.62 -11.27
CA CYS A 191 6.13 -24.44 -11.13
C CYS A 191 7.43 -24.74 -10.36
N GLY A 192 8.55 -24.22 -10.86
CA GLY A 192 9.75 -23.96 -10.07
C GLY A 192 9.61 -22.65 -9.30
N PRO A 193 10.52 -22.32 -8.37
CA PRO A 193 10.42 -21.13 -7.53
C PRO A 193 10.46 -19.82 -8.33
N ASP A 194 11.19 -19.79 -9.45
CA ASP A 194 11.35 -18.59 -10.28
C ASP A 194 10.29 -18.45 -11.39
N ASP A 195 9.44 -19.46 -11.61
CA ASP A 195 8.35 -19.38 -12.59
C ASP A 195 7.26 -18.41 -12.12
N VAL A 196 6.73 -17.59 -13.04
CA VAL A 196 5.60 -16.70 -12.77
C VAL A 196 4.34 -17.53 -12.52
N TYR A 197 3.79 -17.40 -11.31
CA TYR A 197 2.61 -18.14 -10.88
C TYR A 197 1.35 -17.29 -10.94
N LEU A 198 1.41 -16.02 -10.55
CA LEU A 198 0.26 -15.13 -10.47
C LEU A 198 0.52 -13.79 -11.15
N ILE A 199 -0.51 -13.27 -11.82
CA ILE A 199 -0.64 -11.84 -12.09
C ILE A 199 -1.82 -11.34 -11.25
N GLN A 200 -1.51 -10.80 -10.06
CA GLN A 200 -2.51 -10.23 -9.15
C GLN A 200 -2.63 -8.72 -9.37
N TYR A 201 -3.86 -8.20 -9.42
CA TYR A 201 -4.10 -6.78 -9.65
C TYR A 201 -4.21 -6.00 -8.34
N THR A 202 -3.48 -4.88 -8.24
CA THR A 202 -3.61 -3.99 -7.08
C THR A 202 -5.00 -3.34 -7.03
N SER A 203 -5.52 -3.09 -5.83
CA SER A 203 -6.88 -2.58 -5.62
C SER A 203 -7.27 -1.29 -6.36
N GLY A 204 -6.31 -0.45 -6.79
CA GLY A 204 -6.60 0.79 -7.52
C GLY A 204 -7.14 1.95 -6.67
N ALA A 205 -6.85 1.96 -5.35
CA ALA A 205 -7.27 3.05 -4.46
C ALA A 205 -6.67 4.42 -4.87
N THR A 206 -5.37 4.44 -5.15
CA THR A 206 -4.59 5.63 -5.55
C THR A 206 -4.45 5.82 -7.07
N GLY A 207 -5.23 5.08 -7.89
CA GLY A 207 -5.15 5.21 -9.35
C GLY A 207 -5.72 4.03 -10.13
N VAL A 208 -4.97 3.56 -11.12
CA VAL A 208 -5.32 2.40 -11.97
C VAL A 208 -4.77 1.11 -11.34
N PRO A 209 -5.56 0.02 -11.23
CA PRO A 209 -5.07 -1.32 -10.85
C PRO A 209 -3.82 -1.74 -11.65
N ARG A 210 -2.74 -2.09 -10.95
CA ARG A 210 -1.47 -2.51 -11.57
C ARG A 210 -1.35 -4.04 -11.57
N PRO A 211 -0.90 -4.68 -12.67
CA PRO A 211 -0.67 -6.13 -12.72
C PRO A 211 0.66 -6.50 -12.04
N VAL A 212 0.63 -6.97 -10.79
CA VAL A 212 1.83 -7.43 -10.05
C VAL A 212 2.19 -8.86 -10.46
N VAL A 213 3.45 -9.07 -10.85
CA VAL A 213 3.98 -10.35 -11.34
C VAL A 213 4.64 -11.12 -10.19
N VAL A 214 3.98 -12.17 -9.70
CA VAL A 214 4.42 -12.96 -8.54
C VAL A 214 4.89 -14.35 -8.98
N THR A 215 6.09 -14.75 -8.55
CA THR A 215 6.62 -16.10 -8.77
C THR A 215 6.09 -17.09 -7.74
N ALA A 216 6.14 -18.38 -8.05
CA ALA A 216 5.73 -19.43 -7.11
C ALA A 216 6.58 -19.42 -5.82
N GLY A 217 7.86 -19.08 -5.93
CA GLY A 217 8.80 -18.98 -4.81
C GLY A 217 8.56 -17.77 -3.92
N SER A 218 8.29 -16.58 -4.48
CA SER A 218 7.95 -15.39 -3.69
C SER A 218 6.61 -15.55 -2.96
N ALA A 219 5.63 -16.22 -3.58
CA ALA A 219 4.38 -16.60 -2.92
C ALA A 219 4.65 -17.60 -1.77
N ALA A 220 5.41 -18.68 -2.02
CA ALA A 220 5.75 -19.68 -1.02
C ALA A 220 6.61 -19.13 0.14
N HIS A 221 7.48 -18.15 -0.11
CA HIS A 221 8.18 -17.42 0.95
C HIS A 221 7.19 -16.60 1.79
N ASN A 222 6.26 -15.89 1.15
CA ASN A 222 5.37 -14.97 1.85
C ASN A 222 4.44 -15.67 2.83
N VAL A 223 3.88 -16.80 2.42
CA VAL A 223 2.99 -17.57 3.29
C VAL A 223 3.75 -18.39 4.35
N ARG A 224 5.03 -18.68 4.17
CA ARG A 224 5.87 -19.23 5.26
C ARG A 224 6.20 -18.18 6.32
N ALA A 225 6.59 -16.98 5.91
CA ALA A 225 6.77 -15.85 6.83
C ALA A 225 5.47 -15.54 7.59
N ALA A 226 4.31 -15.56 6.91
CA ALA A 226 3.01 -15.42 7.57
C ALA A 226 2.66 -16.59 8.51
N ARG A 227 2.96 -17.85 8.13
CA ARG A 227 2.79 -19.03 9.00
C ARG A 227 3.56 -18.85 10.32
N LYS A 228 4.83 -18.46 10.22
CA LYS A 228 5.74 -18.20 11.34
C LYS A 228 5.27 -17.02 12.21
N ALA A 229 4.81 -15.93 11.59
CA ALA A 229 4.37 -14.73 12.29
C ALA A 229 3.02 -14.89 13.04
N TYR A 230 2.10 -15.72 12.54
CA TYR A 230 0.79 -15.95 13.15
C TYR A 230 0.70 -17.27 13.94
N ASP A 231 1.82 -17.95 14.18
CA ASP A 231 1.88 -19.26 14.89
C ASP A 231 0.91 -20.31 14.30
N LEU A 232 0.92 -20.45 12.96
CA LEU A 232 0.03 -21.39 12.27
C LEU A 232 0.66 -22.78 12.13
N HIS A 233 -0.09 -23.75 12.64
CA HIS A 233 0.26 -25.16 12.72
C HIS A 233 -0.90 -26.00 12.20
N PRO A 234 -0.73 -27.32 11.94
CA PRO A 234 -1.80 -28.15 11.41
C PRO A 234 -3.12 -28.14 12.20
N GLY A 235 -3.09 -27.91 13.52
CA GLY A 235 -4.30 -27.80 14.33
C GLY A 235 -5.06 -26.47 14.18
N SER A 236 -4.55 -25.52 13.40
CA SER A 236 -5.19 -24.22 13.19
C SER A 236 -6.39 -24.31 12.24
N VAL A 237 -7.41 -23.51 12.56
CA VAL A 237 -8.62 -23.34 11.74
C VAL A 237 -8.76 -21.86 11.39
N VAL A 238 -8.76 -21.57 10.09
CA VAL A 238 -8.96 -20.23 9.52
C VAL A 238 -10.43 -20.07 9.14
N VAL A 239 -11.06 -18.95 9.49
CA VAL A 239 -12.34 -18.52 8.91
C VAL A 239 -12.12 -17.27 8.06
N SER A 240 -12.59 -17.27 6.81
CA SER A 240 -12.45 -16.13 5.90
C SER A 240 -13.64 -15.97 4.96
N TRP A 241 -14.15 -14.74 4.87
CA TRP A 241 -15.09 -14.29 3.83
C TRP A 241 -14.40 -13.34 2.83
N LEU A 242 -13.06 -13.22 2.87
CA LEU A 242 -12.32 -12.32 1.99
C LEU A 242 -12.44 -12.72 0.51
N PRO A 243 -12.49 -11.76 -0.43
CA PRO A 243 -12.51 -12.07 -1.86
C PRO A 243 -11.24 -12.84 -2.29
N GLN A 244 -11.41 -14.09 -2.70
CA GLN A 244 -10.33 -15.04 -3.03
C GLN A 244 -9.52 -14.67 -4.29
N TYR A 245 -9.99 -13.69 -5.07
CA TYR A 245 -9.27 -13.08 -6.19
C TYR A 245 -8.47 -11.81 -5.80
N HIS A 246 -8.60 -11.33 -4.56
CA HIS A 246 -7.82 -10.21 -4.03
C HIS A 246 -6.63 -10.75 -3.23
N ASP A 247 -5.50 -10.04 -3.25
CA ASP A 247 -4.21 -10.43 -2.67
C ASP A 247 -4.30 -11.26 -1.37
N CYS A 248 -4.87 -10.71 -0.30
CA CYS A 248 -4.96 -11.36 1.00
C CYS A 248 -5.94 -12.55 1.02
N GLY A 249 -7.05 -12.48 0.30
CA GLY A 249 -7.98 -13.61 0.20
C GLY A 249 -7.32 -14.82 -0.48
N LEU A 250 -6.54 -14.55 -1.53
CA LEU A 250 -5.77 -15.54 -2.28
C LEU A 250 -4.61 -16.12 -1.45
N MET A 251 -3.78 -15.27 -0.87
CA MET A 251 -2.61 -15.71 -0.10
C MET A 251 -2.99 -16.51 1.16
N PHE A 252 -4.17 -16.28 1.74
CA PHE A 252 -4.68 -17.14 2.82
C PHE A 252 -5.05 -18.56 2.36
N LEU A 253 -5.42 -18.78 1.08
CA LEU A 253 -5.59 -20.14 0.53
C LEU A 253 -4.24 -20.87 0.51
N LEU A 254 -3.20 -20.20 0.01
CA LEU A 254 -1.84 -20.74 -0.04
C LEU A 254 -1.28 -21.00 1.37
N LEU A 255 -1.51 -20.07 2.31
CA LEU A 255 -1.14 -20.18 3.72
C LEU A 255 -1.79 -21.39 4.41
N THR A 256 -3.05 -21.69 4.10
CA THR A 256 -3.76 -22.87 4.62
C THR A 256 -3.01 -24.15 4.24
N VAL A 257 -2.58 -24.26 2.99
CA VAL A 257 -1.83 -25.43 2.48
C VAL A 257 -0.42 -25.50 3.06
N VAL A 258 0.29 -24.39 3.23
CA VAL A 258 1.63 -24.37 3.88
C VAL A 258 1.57 -24.68 5.38
N ALA A 259 0.52 -24.26 6.08
CA ALA A 259 0.34 -24.55 7.51
C ALA A 259 -0.22 -25.95 7.81
N GLY A 260 -0.69 -26.68 6.79
CA GLY A 260 -1.43 -27.94 6.98
C GLY A 260 -2.78 -27.75 7.68
N ALA A 261 -3.33 -26.54 7.65
CA ALA A 261 -4.50 -26.08 8.41
C ALA A 261 -5.84 -26.48 7.76
N THR A 262 -6.96 -26.03 8.32
CA THR A 262 -8.28 -26.06 7.66
C THR A 262 -8.79 -24.65 7.47
N CYS A 263 -9.32 -24.31 6.29
CA CYS A 263 -9.88 -22.99 6.00
C CYS A 263 -11.36 -23.06 5.63
N VAL A 264 -12.19 -22.39 6.43
CA VAL A 264 -13.63 -22.27 6.26
C VAL A 264 -13.92 -20.97 5.50
N LEU A 265 -14.57 -21.12 4.35
CA LEU A 265 -14.78 -20.08 3.37
C LEU A 265 -16.29 -19.81 3.20
N ALA A 266 -16.64 -18.52 3.11
CA ALA A 266 -17.98 -18.04 2.76
C ALA A 266 -17.89 -16.91 1.71
N ALA A 267 -18.98 -16.58 1.04
CA ALA A 267 -18.98 -15.49 0.07
C ALA A 267 -18.84 -14.10 0.76
N PRO A 268 -18.06 -13.16 0.18
CA PRO A 268 -17.99 -11.79 0.68
C PRO A 268 -19.39 -11.13 0.73
N GLY A 269 -20.23 -11.43 -0.27
CA GLY A 269 -21.61 -10.96 -0.33
C GLY A 269 -22.48 -11.48 0.80
N ALA A 270 -22.25 -12.69 1.30
CA ALA A 270 -23.01 -13.26 2.40
C ALA A 270 -22.68 -12.59 3.74
N PHE A 271 -21.41 -12.33 4.04
CA PHE A 271 -21.02 -11.49 5.18
C PHE A 271 -21.64 -10.09 5.08
N VAL A 272 -21.62 -9.46 3.90
CA VAL A 272 -22.25 -8.13 3.71
C VAL A 272 -23.78 -8.18 3.86
N ARG A 273 -24.45 -9.28 3.47
CA ARG A 273 -25.89 -9.50 3.75
C ARG A 273 -26.12 -9.68 5.26
N ARG A 274 -25.44 -10.63 5.90
CA ARG A 274 -25.62 -11.07 7.29
C ARG A 274 -24.29 -11.10 8.05
N PRO A 275 -23.86 -9.99 8.69
CA PRO A 275 -22.54 -9.90 9.34
C PRO A 275 -22.30 -10.89 10.49
N ASP A 276 -23.36 -11.40 11.13
CA ASP A 276 -23.24 -12.44 12.17
C ASP A 276 -22.61 -13.74 11.65
N LEU A 277 -22.77 -14.06 10.36
CA LEU A 277 -22.25 -15.30 9.73
C LEU A 277 -20.76 -15.51 10.03
N TRP A 278 -19.97 -14.44 10.01
CA TRP A 278 -18.53 -14.53 10.29
C TRP A 278 -18.25 -15.03 11.72
N LEU A 279 -18.96 -14.50 12.72
CA LEU A 279 -18.76 -14.90 14.12
C LEU A 279 -19.44 -16.24 14.45
N GLU A 280 -20.54 -16.57 13.78
CA GLU A 280 -21.14 -17.91 13.83
C GLU A 280 -20.16 -18.97 13.30
N LEU A 281 -19.51 -18.73 12.15
CA LEU A 281 -18.51 -19.64 11.60
C LEU A 281 -17.25 -19.74 12.48
N VAL A 282 -16.78 -18.63 13.07
CA VAL A 282 -15.69 -18.66 14.07
C VAL A 282 -16.07 -19.53 15.27
N SER A 283 -17.30 -19.38 15.78
CA SER A 283 -17.79 -20.14 16.93
C SER A 283 -18.08 -21.59 16.64
N GLU A 284 -18.56 -21.93 15.44
CA GLU A 284 -18.96 -23.29 15.09
C GLU A 284 -17.77 -24.18 14.74
N PHE A 285 -16.77 -23.63 14.04
CA PHE A 285 -15.56 -24.36 13.66
C PHE A 285 -14.40 -24.19 14.66
N GLY A 286 -14.63 -23.53 15.80
CA GLY A 286 -13.62 -23.29 16.83
C GLY A 286 -12.40 -22.54 16.30
N ALA A 287 -12.62 -21.55 15.44
CA ALA A 287 -11.55 -20.97 14.63
C ALA A 287 -10.46 -20.32 15.49
N THR A 288 -9.20 -20.54 15.10
CA THR A 288 -8.02 -19.99 15.77
C THR A 288 -7.52 -18.72 15.10
N CYS A 289 -7.86 -18.51 13.82
CA CYS A 289 -7.37 -17.41 12.99
C CYS A 289 -8.49 -16.87 12.07
N THR A 290 -8.56 -15.54 11.89
CA THR A 290 -9.45 -14.92 10.90
C THR A 290 -8.90 -13.57 10.42
N PRO A 291 -8.70 -13.36 9.10
CA PRO A 291 -8.30 -12.08 8.54
C PRO A 291 -9.51 -11.23 8.13
N VAL A 292 -9.60 -10.00 8.64
CA VAL A 292 -10.66 -9.04 8.30
C VAL A 292 -10.12 -7.61 8.13
N PRO A 293 -10.67 -6.81 7.20
CA PRO A 293 -10.41 -5.38 7.16
C PRO A 293 -11.08 -4.69 8.35
N SER A 294 -10.48 -3.61 8.87
CA SER A 294 -10.96 -2.89 10.06
C SER A 294 -12.42 -2.43 9.95
N PHE A 295 -12.96 -2.17 8.74
CA PHE A 295 -14.37 -1.79 8.55
C PHE A 295 -15.37 -2.88 9.00
N ALA A 296 -14.94 -4.15 9.03
CA ALA A 296 -15.80 -5.27 9.41
C ALA A 296 -16.30 -5.14 10.85
N LEU A 297 -15.45 -4.63 11.76
CA LEU A 297 -15.76 -4.50 13.18
C LEU A 297 -16.97 -3.57 13.43
N PRO A 298 -16.98 -2.28 13.01
CA PRO A 298 -18.13 -1.40 13.17
C PRO A 298 -19.29 -1.71 12.19
N LEU A 299 -19.14 -2.65 11.26
CA LEU A 299 -20.26 -3.20 10.48
C LEU A 299 -21.02 -4.24 11.30
N VAL A 300 -20.30 -5.20 11.90
CA VAL A 300 -20.86 -6.22 12.80
C VAL A 300 -21.52 -5.59 14.02
N LEU A 301 -20.88 -4.61 14.66
CA LEU A 301 -21.47 -3.93 15.83
C LEU A 301 -22.78 -3.19 15.54
N ARG A 302 -23.04 -2.79 14.29
CA ARG A 302 -24.23 -2.02 13.89
C ARG A 302 -25.31 -2.84 13.16
N ARG A 303 -24.94 -3.96 12.54
CA ARG A 303 -25.87 -4.80 11.74
C ARG A 303 -25.91 -6.28 12.16
N GLY A 304 -25.04 -6.70 13.07
CA GLY A 304 -25.14 -8.02 13.71
C GLY A 304 -26.35 -8.06 14.63
N GLN A 305 -27.18 -9.09 14.46
CA GLN A 305 -28.39 -9.35 15.23
C GLN A 305 -28.14 -10.39 16.34
N ARG A 306 -26.95 -11.02 16.39
CA ARG A 306 -26.52 -11.96 17.44
C ARG A 306 -27.55 -13.08 17.71
N ARG A 307 -28.13 -13.63 16.64
CA ARG A 307 -29.25 -14.59 16.69
C ARG A 307 -28.92 -15.95 17.33
N ARG A 308 -27.64 -16.25 17.52
CA ARG A 308 -27.14 -17.53 18.06
C ARG A 308 -26.13 -17.25 19.18
N PRO A 309 -25.99 -18.13 20.17
CA PRO A 309 -24.89 -18.08 21.13
C PRO A 309 -23.53 -18.12 20.40
N LEU A 310 -22.59 -17.27 20.84
CA LEU A 310 -21.24 -17.19 20.27
C LEU A 310 -20.19 -17.57 21.32
N GLN A 311 -19.21 -18.37 20.91
CA GLN A 311 -18.01 -18.74 21.65
C GLN A 311 -16.78 -18.38 20.80
N LEU A 312 -15.99 -17.41 21.25
CA LEU A 312 -14.86 -16.84 20.50
C LEU A 312 -13.51 -17.08 21.19
N GLY A 313 -13.49 -17.83 22.30
CA GLY A 313 -12.29 -18.10 23.10
C GLY A 313 -11.19 -18.90 22.40
N SER A 314 -11.53 -19.64 21.33
CA SER A 314 -10.58 -20.34 20.45
C SER A 314 -9.69 -19.36 19.67
N LEU A 315 -10.16 -18.14 19.42
CA LEU A 315 -9.49 -17.21 18.53
C LEU A 315 -8.17 -16.73 19.14
N ARG A 316 -7.08 -16.96 18.42
CA ARG A 316 -5.72 -16.50 18.74
C ARG A 316 -5.29 -15.33 17.87
N ASN A 317 -5.79 -15.26 16.64
CA ASN A 317 -5.40 -14.27 15.64
C ASN A 317 -6.62 -13.65 14.94
N LEU A 318 -7.10 -12.51 15.45
CA LEU A 318 -7.99 -11.58 14.78
C LEU A 318 -7.12 -10.62 13.96
N ILE A 319 -6.85 -10.99 12.71
CA ILE A 319 -5.88 -10.31 11.85
C ILE A 319 -6.54 -9.11 11.21
N LEU A 320 -6.13 -7.91 11.65
CA LEU A 320 -6.65 -6.63 11.18
C LEU A 320 -5.72 -6.05 10.13
N ILE A 321 -6.28 -5.71 8.96
CA ILE A 321 -5.51 -5.47 7.73
C ILE A 321 -6.17 -4.39 6.84
N ASN A 322 -5.51 -4.09 5.72
CA ASN A 322 -6.03 -3.38 4.54
C ASN A 322 -6.34 -1.87 4.68
N GLU A 323 -6.50 -1.33 5.89
CA GLU A 323 -6.84 0.07 6.16
C GLU A 323 -6.34 0.51 7.56
N PRO A 324 -6.28 1.81 7.88
CA PRO A 324 -5.81 2.30 9.18
C PRO A 324 -6.55 1.66 10.37
N ILE A 325 -5.78 1.15 11.34
CA ILE A 325 -6.31 0.31 12.43
C ILE A 325 -6.45 1.15 13.70
N TYR A 326 -7.60 1.78 13.88
CA TYR A 326 -7.87 2.66 15.03
C TYR A 326 -8.09 1.89 16.33
N GLU A 327 -7.35 2.25 17.38
CA GLU A 327 -7.42 1.64 18.72
C GLU A 327 -8.86 1.60 19.25
N SER A 328 -9.57 2.72 19.19
CA SER A 328 -10.94 2.83 19.73
C SER A 328 -11.92 1.88 19.06
N ARG A 329 -11.83 1.67 17.73
CA ARG A 329 -12.72 0.77 16.99
C ARG A 329 -12.44 -0.70 17.27
N VAL A 330 -11.19 -1.04 17.60
CA VAL A 330 -10.81 -2.38 18.05
C VAL A 330 -11.24 -2.59 19.49
N GLY A 331 -11.06 -1.61 20.38
CA GLY A 331 -11.53 -1.65 21.76
C GLY A 331 -13.05 -1.78 21.89
N GLU A 332 -13.81 -1.00 21.11
CA GLU A 332 -15.27 -1.11 20.98
C GLU A 332 -15.71 -2.55 20.62
N PHE A 333 -15.00 -3.20 19.70
CA PHE A 333 -15.30 -4.56 19.27
C PHE A 333 -14.89 -5.62 20.29
N VAL A 334 -13.68 -5.52 20.84
CA VAL A 334 -13.19 -6.46 21.86
C VAL A 334 -14.08 -6.44 23.09
N GLU A 335 -14.47 -5.27 23.59
CA GLU A 335 -15.35 -5.17 24.75
C GLU A 335 -16.75 -5.74 24.47
N ALA A 336 -17.35 -5.38 23.32
CA ALA A 336 -18.66 -5.87 22.91
C ALA A 336 -18.76 -7.39 22.66
N PHE A 337 -17.62 -8.09 22.57
CA PHE A 337 -17.55 -9.54 22.45
C PHE A 337 -16.72 -10.22 23.55
N ARG A 338 -16.30 -9.49 24.60
CA ARG A 338 -15.52 -10.01 25.75
C ARG A 338 -16.30 -11.08 26.52
N CYS A 339 -17.61 -10.90 26.69
CA CYS A 339 -18.50 -11.89 27.29
C CYS A 339 -18.67 -13.17 26.46
N HIS A 340 -18.31 -13.15 25.17
CA HIS A 340 -18.26 -14.32 24.29
C HIS A 340 -16.86 -14.96 24.25
N GLY A 341 -15.92 -14.49 25.08
CA GLY A 341 -14.57 -15.03 25.18
C GLY A 341 -13.54 -14.42 24.23
N LEU A 342 -13.88 -13.35 23.48
CA LEU A 342 -12.88 -12.63 22.68
C LEU A 342 -11.88 -11.93 23.60
N ARG A 343 -10.57 -12.14 23.36
CA ARG A 343 -9.47 -11.64 24.21
C ARG A 343 -8.75 -10.49 23.52
N ALA A 344 -8.33 -9.47 24.27
CA ALA A 344 -7.50 -8.38 23.71
C ALA A 344 -6.20 -8.92 23.08
N ALA A 345 -5.59 -9.93 23.71
CA ALA A 345 -4.42 -10.65 23.23
C ALA A 345 -4.58 -11.36 21.88
N SER A 346 -5.81 -11.52 21.36
CA SER A 346 -6.02 -12.07 20.02
C SER A 346 -6.04 -10.99 18.93
N VAL A 347 -5.86 -9.71 19.25
CA VAL A 347 -5.81 -8.62 18.25
C VAL A 347 -4.46 -8.66 17.54
N SER A 348 -4.49 -8.83 16.21
CA SER A 348 -3.28 -8.99 15.39
C SER A 348 -3.23 -7.95 14.27
N PRO A 349 -2.89 -6.67 14.56
CA PRO A 349 -2.84 -5.63 13.55
C PRO A 349 -1.60 -5.82 12.68
N SER A 350 -1.82 -5.82 11.36
CA SER A 350 -0.86 -6.36 10.39
C SER A 350 -0.78 -5.50 9.14
N TYR A 351 0.44 -5.37 8.60
CA TYR A 351 0.71 -4.61 7.39
C TYR A 351 1.00 -5.53 6.20
N GLY A 352 0.63 -5.07 5.01
CA GLY A 352 0.73 -5.84 3.79
C GLY A 352 0.30 -5.09 2.52
N LEU A 353 0.88 -5.51 1.39
CA LEU A 353 0.60 -4.98 0.05
C LEU A 353 0.89 -6.05 -1.02
N ALA A 354 0.24 -5.91 -2.18
CA ALA A 354 0.36 -6.85 -3.30
C ALA A 354 1.79 -6.98 -3.84
N GLU A 355 2.57 -5.90 -3.80
CA GLU A 355 3.97 -5.85 -4.24
C GLU A 355 4.92 -6.75 -3.41
N ASN A 356 4.53 -7.17 -2.21
CA ASN A 356 5.22 -8.21 -1.41
C ASN A 356 4.33 -9.46 -1.25
N CYS A 357 3.64 -9.86 -2.32
CA CYS A 357 2.59 -10.91 -2.38
C CYS A 357 1.33 -10.58 -1.54
N THR A 358 1.48 -10.45 -0.22
CA THR A 358 0.50 -9.82 0.69
C THR A 358 1.21 -9.42 1.97
N PHE A 359 1.73 -10.37 2.74
CA PHE A 359 2.15 -10.16 4.12
C PHE A 359 3.47 -9.38 4.18
N VAL A 360 3.58 -8.41 5.08
CA VAL A 360 4.86 -7.75 5.43
C VAL A 360 5.17 -7.93 6.91
N SER A 361 4.20 -7.70 7.79
CA SER A 361 4.43 -7.76 9.24
C SER A 361 3.13 -7.86 10.04
N THR A 362 3.28 -8.22 11.31
CA THR A 362 2.26 -8.04 12.34
C THR A 362 2.88 -7.43 13.61
N ALA A 363 2.10 -6.73 14.42
CA ALA A 363 2.50 -6.34 15.78
C ALA A 363 2.15 -7.41 16.83
N TRP A 364 1.43 -8.47 16.44
CA TRP A 364 1.07 -9.59 17.31
C TRP A 364 2.27 -10.39 17.82
N ARG A 365 2.09 -11.10 18.92
CA ARG A 365 3.01 -12.13 19.44
C ARG A 365 2.22 -13.27 20.09
N PRO A 366 2.69 -14.53 20.00
CA PRO A 366 2.19 -15.61 20.86
C PRO A 366 2.41 -15.24 22.34
N SER A 367 1.33 -15.16 23.11
CA SER A 367 1.39 -14.72 24.51
C SER A 367 2.14 -15.72 25.40
N ALA A 368 3.24 -15.27 25.98
CA ALA A 368 3.89 -15.91 27.13
C ALA A 368 3.96 -14.89 28.29
N CYS A 369 3.00 -14.99 29.21
CA CYS A 369 2.99 -14.39 30.55
C CYS A 369 3.24 -12.87 30.67
N SER A 370 2.21 -12.05 30.40
CA SER A 370 2.11 -10.67 30.89
C SER A 370 0.65 -10.22 30.97
N GLU A 371 0.23 -9.60 32.07
CA GLU A 371 -1.12 -9.03 32.20
C GLU A 371 -1.31 -7.74 31.39
N SER A 372 -0.22 -7.14 30.90
CA SER A 372 -0.23 -5.94 30.05
C SER A 372 -0.41 -6.28 28.56
N ASP A 373 -1.37 -7.15 28.23
CA ASP A 373 -1.69 -7.65 26.87
C ASP A 373 -2.35 -6.59 25.95
N ARG A 374 -2.07 -5.29 26.17
CA ARG A 374 -2.54 -4.17 25.33
C ARG A 374 -1.40 -3.62 24.48
N LEU A 375 -1.59 -3.63 23.16
CA LEU A 375 -0.71 -2.93 22.23
C LEU A 375 -0.81 -1.41 22.46
N PRO A 376 0.33 -0.67 22.46
CA PRO A 376 0.32 0.79 22.61
C PRO A 376 -0.24 1.47 21.36
N SER A 377 -0.79 2.68 21.49
CA SER A 377 -1.26 3.46 20.34
C SER A 377 -0.43 4.71 20.07
N TYR A 378 -0.49 5.19 18.83
CA TYR A 378 0.10 6.46 18.39
C TYR A 378 -0.85 7.10 17.36
N MET A 379 -1.16 8.39 17.52
CA MET A 379 -2.11 9.12 16.66
C MET A 379 -3.43 8.35 16.45
N LYS A 380 -4.05 7.84 17.53
CA LYS A 380 -5.30 7.04 17.51
C LYS A 380 -5.16 5.64 16.85
N LEU A 381 -3.99 5.27 16.30
CA LEU A 381 -3.75 4.00 15.58
C LEU A 381 -3.01 2.95 16.43
N LEU A 382 -3.26 1.68 16.16
CA LEU A 382 -2.47 0.53 16.61
C LEU A 382 -1.26 0.28 15.69
N PRO A 383 -0.17 -0.32 16.21
CA PRO A 383 1.02 -0.62 15.44
C PRO A 383 0.79 -1.81 14.50
N SER A 384 1.48 -1.83 13.37
CA SER A 384 1.35 -2.86 12.34
C SER A 384 2.61 -3.73 12.18
N ALA A 385 3.69 -3.38 12.87
CA ALA A 385 4.85 -4.25 13.10
C ALA A 385 5.46 -3.98 14.48
N ARG A 386 6.18 -4.96 15.02
CA ARG A 386 7.22 -4.71 16.03
C ARG A 386 8.58 -5.06 15.42
N LEU A 387 9.47 -4.08 15.27
CA LEU A 387 10.76 -4.25 14.61
C LEU A 387 11.83 -4.76 15.59
N SER A 388 12.87 -5.44 15.08
CA SER A 388 13.99 -5.88 15.90
C SER A 388 14.72 -4.69 16.56
N PRO A 389 15.21 -4.82 17.81
CA PRO A 389 16.07 -3.80 18.43
C PRO A 389 17.30 -3.52 17.57
N ALA A 390 17.74 -2.26 17.48
CA ALA A 390 18.85 -1.85 16.62
C ALA A 390 20.21 -2.48 17.00
N ALA A 391 20.32 -3.08 18.19
CA ALA A 391 21.50 -3.83 18.63
C ALA A 391 21.48 -5.32 18.21
N ALA A 392 20.32 -5.89 17.86
CA ALA A 392 20.14 -7.33 17.62
C ALA A 392 20.48 -7.76 16.19
N ASN A 393 21.56 -7.23 15.60
CA ASN A 393 21.90 -7.42 14.18
C ASN A 393 22.55 -8.78 13.84
N GLU A 394 22.52 -9.76 14.75
CA GLU A 394 23.22 -11.05 14.58
C GLU A 394 22.51 -11.99 13.59
N VAL A 395 21.21 -11.81 13.35
CA VAL A 395 20.44 -12.53 12.33
C VAL A 395 19.61 -11.53 11.50
N PRO A 396 19.79 -11.45 10.16
CA PRO A 396 18.93 -10.66 9.28
C PRO A 396 17.49 -11.17 9.27
N ALA A 397 16.51 -10.26 9.31
CA ALA A 397 15.09 -10.62 9.21
C ALA A 397 14.71 -11.11 7.80
N GLU A 398 13.82 -12.10 7.73
CA GLU A 398 13.24 -12.65 6.47
C GLU A 398 12.46 -11.59 5.65
N ILE A 399 11.97 -10.56 6.34
CA ILE A 399 11.37 -9.35 5.76
C ILE A 399 12.04 -8.15 6.46
N GLU A 400 12.90 -7.46 5.73
CA GLU A 400 13.57 -6.24 6.18
C GLU A 400 12.68 -5.02 5.88
N ILE A 401 12.39 -4.22 6.90
CA ILE A 401 11.57 -3.01 6.79
C ILE A 401 12.42 -1.80 7.20
N ALA A 402 12.49 -0.81 6.32
CA ALA A 402 13.09 0.50 6.58
C ALA A 402 12.02 1.60 6.51
N VAL A 403 12.18 2.65 7.31
CA VAL A 403 11.48 3.92 7.13
C VAL A 403 12.53 4.92 6.64
N VAL A 404 12.28 5.57 5.50
CA VAL A 404 13.27 6.42 4.81
C VAL A 404 12.71 7.79 4.46
N ASP A 405 13.58 8.79 4.34
CA ASP A 405 13.22 10.05 3.74
C ASP A 405 13.03 9.86 2.22
N GLU A 406 11.91 10.35 1.68
CA GLU A 406 11.51 10.08 0.30
C GLU A 406 12.38 10.85 -0.73
N GLY A 407 13.03 11.93 -0.32
CA GLY A 407 13.89 12.75 -1.19
C GLY A 407 15.33 12.25 -1.31
N THR A 408 15.86 11.62 -0.26
CA THR A 408 17.25 11.12 -0.17
C THR A 408 17.35 9.59 -0.30
N GLY A 409 16.33 8.84 0.14
CA GLY A 409 16.38 7.39 0.33
C GLY A 409 17.17 6.95 1.56
N GLU A 410 17.60 7.89 2.42
CA GLU A 410 18.32 7.58 3.66
C GLU A 410 17.34 7.15 4.78
N PRO A 411 17.70 6.18 5.64
CA PRO A 411 16.90 5.82 6.81
C PRO A 411 16.70 7.02 7.73
N VAL A 412 15.46 7.20 8.21
CA VAL A 412 15.17 8.21 9.23
C VAL A 412 15.38 7.65 10.64
N GLU A 413 15.57 8.54 11.61
CA GLU A 413 15.66 8.17 13.02
C GLU A 413 14.29 7.67 13.56
N ASP A 414 14.33 6.79 14.57
CA ASP A 414 13.12 6.29 15.24
C ASP A 414 12.32 7.47 15.81
N GLY A 415 11.16 7.74 15.22
CA GLY A 415 10.26 8.82 15.60
C GLY A 415 10.09 9.93 14.56
N VAL A 416 10.82 9.86 13.45
CA VAL A 416 10.59 10.66 12.24
C VAL A 416 9.65 9.90 11.29
N GLU A 417 8.79 10.61 10.56
CA GLU A 417 7.86 10.01 9.60
C GLU A 417 8.47 9.97 8.18
N GLY A 418 8.57 8.78 7.60
CA GLY A 418 9.11 8.56 6.25
C GLY A 418 8.26 7.60 5.40
N GLU A 419 8.72 7.30 4.19
CA GLU A 419 8.14 6.22 3.36
C GLU A 419 8.59 4.85 3.91
N ILE A 420 7.68 3.87 3.94
CA ILE A 420 8.00 2.50 4.31
C ILE A 420 8.56 1.77 3.09
N TRP A 421 9.77 1.21 3.20
CA TRP A 421 10.43 0.43 2.17
C TRP A 421 10.67 -1.02 2.65
N VAL A 422 10.41 -2.02 1.79
CA VAL A 422 10.46 -3.45 2.16
C VAL A 422 11.43 -4.25 1.28
N SER A 423 12.34 -5.01 1.91
CA SER A 423 13.28 -5.92 1.25
C SER A 423 13.01 -7.35 1.71
N SER A 424 12.60 -8.23 0.80
CA SER A 424 12.30 -9.64 1.11
C SER A 424 12.34 -10.52 -0.16
N PRO A 425 12.63 -11.83 -0.06
CA PRO A 425 12.35 -12.80 -1.13
C PRO A 425 10.87 -12.88 -1.52
N SER A 426 9.95 -12.34 -0.70
CA SER A 426 8.54 -12.16 -1.04
C SER A 426 8.25 -11.00 -2.00
N ASN A 427 9.21 -10.12 -2.28
CA ASN A 427 9.04 -9.02 -3.22
C ASN A 427 8.72 -9.60 -4.62
N ALA A 428 7.63 -9.13 -5.23
CA ALA A 428 7.22 -9.57 -6.56
C ALA A 428 8.21 -9.09 -7.64
N SER A 429 8.20 -9.71 -8.83
CA SER A 429 9.18 -9.42 -9.89
C SER A 429 8.98 -8.07 -10.59
N GLY A 430 7.88 -7.38 -10.30
CA GLY A 430 7.54 -6.07 -10.87
C GLY A 430 6.07 -5.96 -11.28
N TYR A 431 5.78 -4.93 -12.08
CA TYR A 431 4.51 -4.78 -12.79
C TYR A 431 4.62 -5.24 -14.26
N LEU A 432 3.66 -6.04 -14.73
CA LEU A 432 3.64 -6.54 -16.10
C LEU A 432 3.49 -5.38 -17.10
N GLY A 433 4.32 -5.37 -18.14
CA GLY A 433 4.28 -4.35 -19.20
C GLY A 433 4.75 -2.94 -18.80
N HIS A 434 5.13 -2.71 -17.54
CA HIS A 434 5.48 -1.38 -17.02
C HIS A 434 6.93 -1.29 -16.48
N PRO A 435 7.97 -1.62 -17.28
CA PRO A 435 9.35 -1.82 -16.78
C PRO A 435 9.96 -0.60 -16.06
N SER A 436 9.60 0.62 -16.44
CA SER A 436 10.02 1.84 -15.74
C SER A 436 9.49 1.90 -14.31
N ALA A 437 8.20 1.62 -14.11
CA ALA A 437 7.57 1.59 -12.79
C ALA A 437 8.03 0.39 -11.96
N SER A 438 8.26 -0.77 -12.60
CA SER A 438 8.88 -1.94 -11.96
C SER A 438 10.27 -1.60 -11.40
N ARG A 439 11.10 -0.87 -12.16
CA ARG A 439 12.41 -0.43 -11.68
C ARG A 439 12.32 0.64 -10.59
N GLU A 440 11.38 1.58 -10.70
CA GLU A 440 11.18 2.64 -9.71
C GLU A 440 10.72 2.10 -8.35
N VAL A 441 9.75 1.17 -8.37
CA VAL A 441 9.17 0.59 -7.16
C VAL A 441 10.04 -0.51 -6.57
N PHE A 442 10.46 -1.51 -7.34
CA PHE A 442 11.06 -2.76 -6.81
C PHE A 442 12.60 -2.75 -6.76
N CYS A 443 13.26 -1.77 -7.37
CA CYS A 443 14.72 -1.65 -7.39
C CYS A 443 15.26 -0.45 -6.60
N ALA A 444 14.53 -0.01 -5.56
CA ALA A 444 15.05 1.01 -4.64
C ALA A 444 16.25 0.49 -3.83
N ARG A 445 17.01 1.42 -3.24
CA ARG A 445 18.30 1.16 -2.59
C ARG A 445 18.48 2.07 -1.37
N VAL A 446 18.54 1.48 -0.19
CA VAL A 446 18.82 2.18 1.07
C VAL A 446 20.34 2.27 1.25
N PRO A 447 20.92 3.46 1.51
CA PRO A 447 22.33 3.61 1.85
C PRO A 447 22.73 2.73 3.05
N GLY A 448 23.94 2.15 2.99
CA GLY A 448 24.41 1.16 3.97
C GLY A 448 23.86 -0.27 3.78
N ARG A 449 22.69 -0.47 3.14
CA ARG A 449 22.12 -1.80 2.87
C ARG A 449 22.57 -2.35 1.51
N THR A 450 23.85 -2.71 1.42
CA THR A 450 24.49 -3.17 0.17
C THR A 450 23.88 -4.48 -0.34
N GLY A 451 23.50 -4.50 -1.63
CA GLY A 451 23.02 -5.70 -2.34
C GLY A 451 21.49 -5.87 -2.35
N ALA A 452 20.80 -5.40 -1.30
CA ALA A 452 19.34 -5.51 -1.17
C ALA A 452 18.56 -4.73 -2.25
N CYS A 453 17.35 -5.22 -2.56
CA CYS A 453 16.36 -4.54 -3.39
C CYS A 453 15.13 -4.20 -2.54
N PHE A 454 14.80 -2.93 -2.42
CA PHE A 454 13.62 -2.49 -1.67
C PHE A 454 12.45 -2.19 -2.61
N VAL A 455 11.26 -2.58 -2.18
CA VAL A 455 9.95 -2.14 -2.68
C VAL A 455 9.58 -0.83 -1.99
N ARG A 456 9.39 0.23 -2.79
CA ARG A 456 8.74 1.48 -2.39
C ARG A 456 7.24 1.25 -2.22
N THR A 457 6.71 1.29 -1.01
CA THR A 457 5.30 0.96 -0.77
C THR A 457 4.34 2.09 -1.15
N GLY A 458 4.82 3.35 -1.16
CA GLY A 458 3.97 4.54 -1.19
C GLY A 458 3.15 4.76 0.08
N ASP A 459 3.29 3.91 1.10
CA ASP A 459 2.72 4.07 2.44
C ASP A 459 3.74 4.77 3.35
N ARG A 460 3.25 5.62 4.26
CA ARG A 460 4.08 6.38 5.20
C ARG A 460 3.97 5.83 6.61
N GLY A 461 5.08 5.86 7.35
CA GLY A 461 5.18 5.25 8.68
C GLY A 461 6.16 5.93 9.61
N VAL A 462 6.07 5.57 10.89
CA VAL A 462 6.97 6.03 11.94
C VAL A 462 7.21 4.91 12.96
N VAL A 463 8.45 4.78 13.43
CA VAL A 463 8.82 3.83 14.50
C VAL A 463 8.75 4.55 15.85
N ARG A 464 8.16 3.94 16.88
CA ARG A 464 8.01 4.53 18.23
C ARG A 464 8.20 3.51 19.36
N GLY A 465 8.62 4.02 20.52
CA GLY A 465 8.74 3.27 21.77
C GLY A 465 9.96 2.36 21.85
N ALA A 466 10.32 1.95 23.07
CA ALA A 466 11.49 1.08 23.32
C ALA A 466 11.38 -0.29 22.63
N GLU A 467 10.16 -0.80 22.41
CA GLU A 467 9.90 -2.03 21.66
C GLU A 467 9.91 -1.85 20.13
N ARG A 468 10.22 -0.64 19.61
CA ARG A 468 10.32 -0.29 18.18
C ARG A 468 9.09 -0.70 17.35
N TYR A 469 7.91 -0.24 17.75
CA TYR A 469 6.68 -0.46 17.00
C TYR A 469 6.61 0.45 15.76
N LEU A 470 6.29 -0.14 14.60
CA LEU A 470 5.97 0.59 13.37
C LEU A 470 4.47 0.90 13.31
N TYR A 471 4.14 2.18 13.14
CA TYR A 471 2.79 2.65 12.86
C TYR A 471 2.70 3.08 11.40
N VAL A 472 1.74 2.54 10.65
CA VAL A 472 1.43 2.97 9.28
C VAL A 472 0.44 4.13 9.37
N VAL A 473 0.89 5.35 9.06
CA VAL A 473 0.17 6.59 9.38
C VAL A 473 -0.56 7.22 8.19
N GLY A 474 -0.41 6.66 6.98
CA GLY A 474 -1.11 7.09 5.77
C GLY A 474 -0.39 6.68 4.49
N ARG A 475 -0.61 7.40 3.39
CA ARG A 475 0.05 7.17 2.09
C ARG A 475 0.66 8.47 1.55
N SER A 476 1.83 8.43 0.92
CA SER A 476 2.47 9.63 0.34
C SER A 476 1.56 10.37 -0.65
N ALA A 477 0.71 9.64 -1.39
CA ALA A 477 -0.26 10.20 -2.33
C ALA A 477 -1.53 10.81 -1.68
N ASP A 478 -1.76 10.55 -0.39
CA ASP A 478 -2.99 10.88 0.34
C ASP A 478 -2.74 11.90 1.49
N VAL A 479 -1.69 12.71 1.37
CA VAL A 479 -1.31 13.76 2.34
C VAL A 479 -1.88 15.13 1.93
N LEU A 480 -2.55 15.80 2.86
CA LEU A 480 -2.92 17.22 2.75
C LEU A 480 -1.74 18.08 3.19
N ALA A 481 -1.24 18.93 2.28
CA ALA A 481 -0.28 19.99 2.60
C ALA A 481 -1.05 21.26 3.02
N LEU A 482 -0.83 21.71 4.25
CA LEU A 482 -1.52 22.83 4.90
C LEU A 482 -0.53 23.95 5.23
N ASP A 483 -1.04 25.14 5.56
CA ASP A 483 -0.26 26.28 6.04
C ASP A 483 0.91 26.68 5.11
N ALA A 484 0.65 26.64 3.80
CA ALA A 484 1.63 26.80 2.71
C ALA A 484 2.73 25.72 2.66
N GLY A 485 2.39 24.48 3.06
CA GLY A 485 3.30 23.33 3.05
C GLY A 485 4.13 23.18 4.33
N ARG A 486 3.80 23.93 5.39
CA ARG A 486 4.48 23.82 6.71
C ARG A 486 3.91 22.70 7.58
N ARG A 487 2.69 22.23 7.29
CA ARG A 487 2.02 21.18 8.05
C ARG A 487 1.46 20.11 7.09
N HIS A 488 1.57 18.85 7.48
CA HIS A 488 1.09 17.70 6.71
C HIS A 488 0.09 16.90 7.55
N VAL A 489 -1.04 16.51 6.95
CA VAL A 489 -2.09 15.69 7.60
C VAL A 489 -2.56 14.62 6.62
N HIS A 490 -2.55 13.35 7.02
CA HIS A 490 -3.05 12.26 6.19
C HIS A 490 -4.59 12.31 6.11
N THR A 491 -5.14 12.21 4.89
CA THR A 491 -6.58 12.45 4.62
C THR A 491 -7.54 11.62 5.47
N HIS A 492 -7.17 10.38 5.83
CA HIS A 492 -8.05 9.50 6.61
C HIS A 492 -8.37 10.03 8.02
N TYR A 493 -7.53 10.88 8.61
CA TYR A 493 -7.83 11.52 9.88
C TYR A 493 -9.00 12.50 9.74
N VAL A 494 -8.96 13.35 8.71
CA VAL A 494 -10.06 14.27 8.36
C VAL A 494 -11.35 13.49 8.07
N GLU A 495 -11.27 12.41 7.31
CA GLU A 495 -12.43 11.54 7.01
C GLU A 495 -13.01 10.88 8.27
N THR A 496 -12.15 10.54 9.24
CA THR A 496 -12.55 9.89 10.50
C THR A 496 -13.18 10.88 11.48
N ALA A 497 -12.64 12.09 11.60
CA ALA A 497 -13.26 13.17 12.38
C ALA A 497 -14.61 13.60 11.77
N ALA A 498 -14.66 13.75 10.44
CA ALA A 498 -15.90 14.04 9.71
C ALA A 498 -16.96 12.95 9.91
N PHE A 499 -16.61 11.66 9.73
CA PHE A 499 -17.52 10.55 10.00
C PHE A 499 -17.93 10.48 11.48
N GLY A 500 -17.00 10.74 12.41
CA GLY A 500 -17.26 10.75 13.85
C GLY A 500 -18.33 11.74 14.26
N SER A 501 -18.32 12.95 13.68
CA SER A 501 -19.27 14.03 13.97
C SER A 501 -20.74 13.65 13.82
N ALA A 502 -21.07 12.75 12.89
CA ALA A 502 -22.44 12.44 12.51
C ALA A 502 -22.61 10.99 12.04
N SER A 503 -21.96 10.04 12.73
CA SER A 503 -21.89 8.62 12.34
C SER A 503 -23.24 7.88 12.17
N GLY A 504 -24.34 8.47 12.67
CA GLY A 504 -25.72 8.02 12.46
C GLY A 504 -26.42 8.58 11.21
N ARG A 505 -25.93 9.70 10.63
CA ARG A 505 -26.44 10.27 9.34
C ARG A 505 -25.50 10.00 8.17
N LEU A 506 -24.19 9.88 8.42
CA LEU A 506 -23.17 9.59 7.42
C LEU A 506 -22.93 8.09 7.25
N ARG A 507 -22.66 7.64 6.02
CA ARG A 507 -22.34 6.23 5.73
C ARG A 507 -20.87 5.95 6.00
N GLY A 508 -20.60 4.99 6.90
CA GLY A 508 -19.24 4.63 7.31
C GLY A 508 -18.38 4.14 6.15
N GLY A 509 -17.14 4.66 6.07
CA GLY A 509 -16.22 4.36 4.96
C GLY A 509 -16.63 4.98 3.62
N CYS A 510 -17.58 5.92 3.60
CA CYS A 510 -18.02 6.66 2.41
C CYS A 510 -17.85 8.19 2.59
N VAL A 511 -16.79 8.61 3.27
CA VAL A 511 -16.38 10.01 3.44
C VAL A 511 -14.99 10.15 2.83
N ALA A 512 -14.83 11.03 1.85
CA ALA A 512 -13.58 11.28 1.14
C ALA A 512 -13.10 12.72 1.36
N ALA A 513 -11.86 12.90 1.82
CA ALA A 513 -11.25 14.21 2.01
C ALA A 513 -10.06 14.40 1.04
N PHE A 514 -9.93 15.60 0.48
CA PHE A 514 -8.85 15.93 -0.46
C PHE A 514 -8.68 17.45 -0.62
N ALA A 515 -7.49 17.87 -1.06
CA ALA A 515 -7.26 19.25 -1.45
C ALA A 515 -7.84 19.54 -2.84
N THR A 516 -8.42 20.74 -2.99
CA THR A 516 -8.95 21.31 -4.22
C THR A 516 -8.30 22.67 -4.48
N SER A 517 -8.09 23.03 -5.75
CA SER A 517 -7.61 24.36 -6.11
C SER A 517 -8.80 25.32 -6.25
N SER A 518 -8.93 26.28 -5.33
CA SER A 518 -9.86 27.39 -5.53
C SER A 518 -9.27 28.39 -6.54
N SER A 519 -10.05 28.75 -7.55
CA SER A 519 -9.75 29.85 -8.47
C SER A 519 -10.93 30.83 -8.49
N THR A 520 -11.04 31.66 -7.46
CA THR A 520 -11.94 32.81 -7.50
C THR A 520 -11.37 33.87 -8.45
N PRO A 521 -12.18 34.58 -9.26
CA PRO A 521 -11.67 35.56 -10.22
C PRO A 521 -10.84 36.70 -9.60
N TRP A 522 -10.98 36.92 -8.29
CA TRP A 522 -10.30 37.98 -7.55
C TRP A 522 -8.97 37.54 -6.90
N SER A 523 -8.74 36.23 -6.71
CA SER A 523 -7.51 35.73 -6.06
C SER A 523 -6.50 35.21 -7.08
N ARG A 524 -5.32 35.84 -7.12
CA ARG A 524 -4.12 35.28 -7.78
C ARG A 524 -3.36 34.27 -6.89
N SER A 525 -3.79 34.08 -5.64
CA SER A 525 -3.22 33.10 -4.72
C SER A 525 -3.98 31.78 -4.84
N GLN A 526 -3.33 30.77 -5.40
CA GLN A 526 -3.88 29.42 -5.60
C GLN A 526 -3.87 28.63 -4.28
N ILE A 527 -4.69 29.06 -3.32
CA ILE A 527 -4.80 28.42 -2.00
C ILE A 527 -5.50 27.07 -2.15
N GLY A 528 -4.87 26.02 -1.60
CA GLY A 528 -5.43 24.66 -1.57
C GLY A 528 -6.50 24.55 -0.50
N VAL A 529 -7.77 24.53 -0.91
CA VAL A 529 -8.92 24.37 -0.02
C VAL A 529 -9.18 22.90 0.23
N VAL A 530 -9.31 22.49 1.50
CA VAL A 530 -9.71 21.11 1.84
C VAL A 530 -11.22 20.96 1.65
N ALA A 531 -11.58 19.99 0.82
CA ALA A 531 -12.96 19.57 0.57
C ALA A 531 -13.23 18.21 1.23
N VAL A 532 -14.46 18.02 1.70
CA VAL A 532 -14.98 16.74 2.22
C VAL A 532 -16.24 16.37 1.49
N VAL A 533 -16.24 15.22 0.80
CA VAL A 533 -17.43 14.62 0.17
C VAL A 533 -17.91 13.47 1.05
N ALA A 534 -19.18 13.45 1.45
CA ALA A 534 -19.73 12.47 2.38
C ALA A 534 -21.06 11.90 1.90
N GLU A 535 -21.16 10.56 1.85
CA GLU A 535 -22.45 9.90 1.59
C GLU A 535 -23.36 9.93 2.81
N LEU A 536 -24.62 10.30 2.59
CA LEU A 536 -25.69 10.13 3.57
C LEU A 536 -26.14 8.66 3.66
N GLN A 537 -26.67 8.27 4.82
CA GLN A 537 -27.35 6.97 4.96
C GLN A 537 -28.69 6.96 4.22
N LYS A 538 -29.11 5.79 3.73
CA LYS A 538 -30.35 5.64 2.95
C LYS A 538 -31.56 6.11 3.79
N GLY A 539 -32.31 7.08 3.27
CA GLY A 539 -33.42 7.74 3.97
C GLY A 539 -33.04 9.01 4.75
N SER A 540 -31.74 9.32 4.94
CA SER A 540 -31.29 10.56 5.60
C SER A 540 -31.25 11.78 4.67
N ALA A 541 -31.33 11.60 3.35
CA ALA A 541 -31.23 12.67 2.35
C ALA A 541 -32.46 13.60 2.28
N GLY A 542 -33.61 13.18 2.82
CA GLY A 542 -34.81 14.02 2.93
C GLY A 542 -35.14 14.48 4.35
N VAL A 543 -34.26 14.22 5.33
CA VAL A 543 -34.59 14.38 6.76
C VAL A 543 -33.47 15.07 7.53
N GLY A 544 -33.78 16.27 8.05
CA GLY A 544 -33.00 17.01 9.02
C GLY A 544 -31.98 17.99 8.41
N ASP A 545 -31.59 18.98 9.19
CA ASP A 545 -30.71 20.09 8.79
C ASP A 545 -29.39 19.61 8.12
N HIS A 546 -29.23 19.91 6.84
CA HIS A 546 -27.99 19.65 6.09
C HIS A 546 -26.91 20.70 6.33
N ARG A 547 -27.28 21.93 6.67
CA ARG A 547 -26.33 23.02 6.91
C ARG A 547 -25.59 22.80 8.23
N GLY A 548 -26.31 22.57 9.34
CA GLY A 548 -25.71 22.20 10.62
C GLY A 548 -24.94 20.87 10.60
N LEU A 549 -25.27 19.95 9.67
CA LEU A 549 -24.44 18.76 9.41
C LEU A 549 -23.10 19.15 8.74
N CYS A 550 -23.10 20.03 7.74
CA CYS A 550 -21.89 20.57 7.14
C CYS A 550 -21.05 21.39 8.14
N ASP A 551 -21.67 22.24 8.95
CA ASP A 551 -21.00 23.03 9.98
C ASP A 551 -20.41 22.12 11.07
N GLY A 552 -21.15 21.08 11.49
CA GLY A 552 -20.69 20.07 12.44
C GLY A 552 -19.49 19.26 11.93
N ILE A 553 -19.46 18.92 10.63
CA ILE A 553 -18.31 18.31 9.96
C ILE A 553 -17.10 19.28 9.98
N ARG A 554 -17.29 20.55 9.59
CA ARG A 554 -16.24 21.59 9.62
C ARG A 554 -15.66 21.75 11.03
N ALA A 555 -16.52 21.87 12.03
CA ALA A 555 -16.15 22.05 13.43
C ALA A 555 -15.44 20.82 14.02
N ALA A 556 -15.86 19.60 13.69
CA ALA A 556 -15.21 18.38 14.16
C ALA A 556 -13.82 18.19 13.56
N VAL A 557 -13.66 18.41 12.25
CA VAL A 557 -12.37 18.34 11.56
C VAL A 557 -11.40 19.41 12.07
N TRP A 558 -11.87 20.62 12.34
CA TRP A 558 -11.07 21.67 12.97
C TRP A 558 -10.65 21.30 14.40
N ARG A 559 -11.59 20.84 15.24
CA ARG A 559 -11.38 20.47 16.64
C ARG A 559 -10.42 19.29 16.83
N GLU A 560 -10.47 18.28 15.95
CA GLU A 560 -9.71 17.04 16.12
C GLU A 560 -8.39 17.01 15.36
N GLU A 561 -8.32 17.65 14.19
CA GLU A 561 -7.18 17.57 13.29
C GLU A 561 -6.58 18.94 12.93
N GLY A 562 -7.17 20.05 13.39
CA GLY A 562 -6.71 21.41 13.11
C GLY A 562 -6.75 21.76 11.62
N VAL A 563 -7.66 21.16 10.84
CA VAL A 563 -7.75 21.37 9.39
C VAL A 563 -8.94 22.26 9.06
N ARG A 564 -8.71 23.33 8.30
CA ARG A 564 -9.79 24.20 7.78
C ARG A 564 -10.43 23.54 6.56
N VAL A 565 -11.68 23.11 6.70
CA VAL A 565 -12.52 22.65 5.58
C VAL A 565 -13.23 23.87 4.99
N GLY A 566 -13.05 24.10 3.69
CA GLY A 566 -13.69 25.19 2.94
C GLY A 566 -14.82 24.72 2.01
N LEU A 567 -15.03 23.41 1.86
CA LEU A 567 -16.16 22.83 1.15
C LEU A 567 -16.60 21.51 1.79
N VAL A 568 -17.87 21.40 2.15
CA VAL A 568 -18.51 20.11 2.47
C VAL A 568 -19.60 19.85 1.43
N ALA A 569 -19.55 18.65 0.83
CA ALA A 569 -20.52 18.17 -0.16
C ALA A 569 -21.18 16.88 0.34
N LEU A 570 -22.49 16.92 0.54
CA LEU A 570 -23.31 15.77 0.89
C LEU A 570 -23.88 15.14 -0.38
N VAL A 571 -23.74 13.82 -0.52
CA VAL A 571 -24.17 13.05 -1.69
C VAL A 571 -24.99 11.82 -1.29
N ASP A 572 -25.71 11.26 -2.25
CA ASP A 572 -26.46 10.02 -2.04
C ASP A 572 -25.55 8.78 -1.84
N GLY A 573 -26.12 7.75 -1.21
CA GLY A 573 -25.40 6.50 -0.93
C GLY A 573 -25.08 5.71 -2.20
N GLY A 574 -23.79 5.53 -2.50
CA GLY A 574 -23.27 4.88 -3.71
C GLY A 574 -22.53 5.82 -4.66
N VAL A 575 -22.52 7.13 -4.40
CA VAL A 575 -21.91 8.15 -5.26
C VAL A 575 -20.39 8.30 -5.06
N VAL A 576 -19.84 8.00 -3.88
CA VAL A 576 -18.40 8.16 -3.60
C VAL A 576 -17.61 6.99 -4.20
N PRO A 577 -16.67 7.24 -5.13
CA PRO A 577 -16.01 6.18 -5.89
C PRO A 577 -15.08 5.31 -5.03
N LYS A 578 -15.15 4.00 -5.26
CA LYS A 578 -14.42 2.96 -4.51
C LYS A 578 -13.72 1.95 -5.40
N THR A 579 -12.81 1.18 -4.80
CA THR A 579 -12.21 -0.03 -5.39
C THR A 579 -13.21 -1.19 -5.36
N THR A 580 -12.92 -2.28 -6.10
CA THR A 580 -13.64 -3.55 -5.97
C THR A 580 -13.56 -4.14 -4.55
N SER A 581 -12.50 -3.82 -3.81
CA SER A 581 -12.34 -4.12 -2.37
C SER A 581 -12.89 -3.04 -1.41
N GLY A 582 -13.70 -2.10 -1.90
CA GLY A 582 -14.44 -1.13 -1.09
C GLY A 582 -13.64 0.07 -0.55
N LYS A 583 -12.34 0.15 -0.84
CA LYS A 583 -11.44 1.26 -0.42
C LYS A 583 -11.79 2.53 -1.19
N LEU A 584 -11.67 3.70 -0.56
CA LEU A 584 -11.95 5.01 -1.17
C LEU A 584 -10.99 5.32 -2.33
N ARG A 585 -11.49 5.96 -3.39
CA ARG A 585 -10.69 6.47 -4.52
C ARG A 585 -10.70 8.00 -4.54
N ARG A 586 -9.98 8.62 -3.60
CA ARG A 586 -9.99 10.08 -3.33
C ARG A 586 -9.71 10.93 -4.57
N GLY A 587 -8.74 10.54 -5.40
CA GLY A 587 -8.45 11.22 -6.67
C GLY A 587 -9.65 11.27 -7.62
N ALA A 588 -10.36 10.14 -7.77
CA ALA A 588 -11.57 10.07 -8.59
C ALA A 588 -12.73 10.87 -7.98
N ALA A 589 -12.87 10.90 -6.64
CA ALA A 589 -13.88 11.72 -5.96
C ALA A 589 -13.63 13.22 -6.21
N ARG A 590 -12.36 13.65 -6.16
CA ARG A 590 -11.93 15.02 -6.50
C ARG A 590 -12.20 15.36 -7.97
N GLU A 591 -11.89 14.44 -8.89
CA GLU A 591 -12.14 14.61 -10.33
C GLU A 591 -13.64 14.69 -10.64
N MET A 592 -14.47 13.87 -9.99
CA MET A 592 -15.93 13.94 -10.12
C MET A 592 -16.51 15.23 -9.55
N LEU A 593 -16.00 15.72 -8.40
CA LEU A 593 -16.42 17.01 -7.83
C LEU A 593 -16.04 18.17 -8.75
N ALA A 594 -14.78 18.23 -9.20
CA ALA A 594 -14.28 19.28 -10.09
C ALA A 594 -14.97 19.31 -11.46
N ALA A 595 -15.44 18.15 -11.95
CA ALA A 595 -16.18 18.03 -13.20
C ALA A 595 -17.71 18.17 -13.06
N GLY A 596 -18.24 18.45 -11.85
CA GLY A 596 -19.69 18.55 -11.61
C GLY A 596 -20.46 17.24 -11.77
N LYS A 597 -19.79 16.08 -11.60
CA LYS A 597 -20.34 14.73 -11.85
C LYS A 597 -20.78 13.98 -10.58
N LEU A 598 -20.82 14.64 -9.42
CA LEU A 598 -21.40 14.08 -8.20
C LEU A 598 -22.87 14.45 -8.10
N SER A 599 -23.72 13.49 -7.73
CA SER A 599 -25.12 13.75 -7.38
C SER A 599 -25.17 14.38 -5.98
N LEU A 600 -25.12 15.72 -5.93
CA LEU A 600 -25.16 16.51 -4.71
C LEU A 600 -26.58 16.55 -4.12
N VAL A 601 -26.70 16.15 -2.86
CA VAL A 601 -27.91 16.40 -2.04
C VAL A 601 -27.85 17.82 -1.45
N PHE A 602 -26.66 18.26 -1.07
CA PHE A 602 -26.39 19.61 -0.55
C PHE A 602 -24.90 19.91 -0.65
N GLU A 603 -24.51 21.16 -0.93
CA GLU A 603 -23.14 21.62 -0.72
C GLU A 603 -23.11 22.91 0.11
N THR A 604 -22.00 23.14 0.80
CA THR A 604 -21.75 24.39 1.51
C THR A 604 -20.27 24.72 1.41
N ARG A 605 -20.00 25.96 0.97
CA ARG A 605 -18.68 26.56 0.85
C ARG A 605 -18.47 27.49 2.04
N TYR A 606 -17.22 27.61 2.48
CA TYR A 606 -16.80 28.54 3.50
C TYR A 606 -15.60 29.32 2.96
N ASP A 607 -15.77 30.62 2.77
CA ASP A 607 -14.70 31.49 2.31
C ASP A 607 -13.66 31.72 3.42
N ASP A 608 -12.42 32.01 3.03
CA ASP A 608 -11.34 32.39 3.97
C ASP A 608 -11.63 33.73 4.70
N CYS A 609 -12.74 34.40 4.38
CA CYS A 609 -13.19 35.66 4.95
C CYS A 609 -13.69 35.56 6.41
N ASP A 610 -13.98 34.35 6.92
CA ASP A 610 -14.43 34.09 8.30
C ASP A 610 -13.29 34.34 9.33
N GLY A 611 -12.88 35.61 9.48
CA GLY A 611 -12.06 36.07 10.60
C GLY A 611 -12.85 36.21 11.91
N SER A 612 -14.19 36.15 11.86
CA SER A 612 -15.08 36.31 13.01
C SER A 612 -15.22 35.03 13.85
N VAL A 613 -14.13 34.73 14.57
CA VAL A 613 -14.02 34.21 15.94
C VAL A 613 -14.99 34.78 17.00
N ALA A 614 -16.17 35.29 16.65
CA ALA A 614 -16.97 36.16 17.51
C ALA A 614 -18.46 35.80 17.44
N GLY A 615 -19.05 35.34 18.55
CA GLY A 615 -20.49 35.03 18.64
C GLY A 615 -20.88 33.66 19.20
N LEU A 616 -19.93 32.82 19.63
CA LEU A 616 -20.23 31.62 20.43
C LEU A 616 -19.84 31.83 21.89
N THR A 617 -20.62 32.67 22.59
CA THR A 617 -20.58 32.73 24.06
C THR A 617 -21.05 31.41 24.64
N LEU A 618 -20.17 30.72 25.37
CA LEU A 618 -20.54 29.60 26.23
C LEU A 618 -21.63 30.06 27.23
N PRO A 619 -22.73 29.31 27.42
CA PRO A 619 -23.72 29.64 28.43
C PRO A 619 -23.12 29.52 29.84
N THR A 620 -22.83 30.65 30.48
CA THR A 620 -22.44 30.70 31.90
C THR A 620 -23.57 30.12 32.75
N ALA A 621 -23.24 29.33 33.78
CA ALA A 621 -24.23 28.63 34.59
C ALA A 621 -25.16 29.59 35.36
N ALA A 622 -26.38 29.78 34.85
CA ALA A 622 -27.39 30.61 35.50
C ALA A 622 -27.91 29.93 36.78
N THR A 623 -27.68 30.57 37.94
CA THR A 623 -28.24 30.12 39.21
C THR A 623 -29.74 30.43 39.26
N ILE A 624 -30.57 29.42 39.52
CA ILE A 624 -32.03 29.57 39.69
C ILE A 624 -32.34 29.45 41.20
N PRO A 625 -33.09 30.39 41.80
CA PRO A 625 -33.39 30.37 43.24
C PRO A 625 -34.43 29.33 43.63
N ALA A 626 -34.42 28.91 44.89
CA ALA A 626 -35.31 27.88 45.41
C ALA A 626 -36.72 28.40 45.73
N SER A 627 -37.74 27.55 45.53
CA SER A 627 -39.10 27.74 46.03
C SER A 627 -39.70 26.44 46.58
N GLY A 628 -40.53 26.54 47.63
CA GLY A 628 -40.94 25.41 48.48
C GLY A 628 -42.01 24.45 47.95
N PRO A 629 -42.33 23.39 48.71
CA PRO A 629 -43.01 22.19 48.21
C PRO A 629 -44.56 22.22 48.32
N ARG A 630 -45.24 21.44 47.47
CA ARG A 630 -46.63 21.00 47.70
C ARG A 630 -46.80 19.47 47.50
N ARG A 631 -47.86 18.95 48.12
CA ARG A 631 -48.00 17.55 48.60
C ARG A 631 -48.40 16.54 47.52
N ARG A 632 -48.06 15.26 47.75
CA ARG A 632 -48.59 14.08 47.02
C ARG A 632 -49.96 13.61 47.57
N PRO A 633 -50.82 13.00 46.75
CA PRO A 633 -51.81 11.99 47.16
C PRO A 633 -51.22 10.56 47.18
N LYS A 634 -51.96 9.59 47.76
CA LYS A 634 -51.69 8.13 47.67
C LYS A 634 -52.56 7.46 46.59
N PRO A 635 -52.14 6.32 46.01
CA PRO A 635 -53.00 5.45 45.20
C PRO A 635 -53.76 4.40 46.04
N PRO A 636 -54.88 3.84 45.53
CA PRO A 636 -55.47 2.57 45.99
C PRO A 636 -54.79 1.35 45.34
N ALA A 637 -55.19 0.14 45.70
CA ALA A 637 -54.61 -1.14 45.23
C ALA A 637 -55.68 -2.13 44.72
N GLY A 638 -55.30 -3.13 43.92
CA GLY A 638 -56.21 -4.22 43.53
C GLY A 638 -55.67 -5.24 42.50
N CYS A 639 -55.36 -6.45 42.98
CA CYS A 639 -55.41 -7.75 42.30
C CYS A 639 -54.54 -8.07 41.05
N SER A 640 -54.47 -9.38 40.79
CA SER A 640 -53.74 -10.13 39.74
C SER A 640 -54.60 -11.37 39.36
N PRO A 641 -54.21 -12.31 38.47
CA PRO A 641 -53.15 -12.28 37.43
C PRO A 641 -53.61 -12.85 36.04
N CYS A 642 -52.63 -13.00 35.13
CA CYS A 642 -52.57 -13.95 33.98
C CYS A 642 -53.14 -13.60 32.58
N ASP A 643 -52.27 -13.90 31.61
CA ASP A 643 -52.47 -14.47 30.27
C ASP A 643 -52.80 -13.66 28.98
N ILE A 644 -51.94 -13.92 27.98
CA ILE A 644 -52.12 -13.97 26.51
C ILE A 644 -52.11 -12.65 25.69
N VAL A 645 -50.97 -12.49 24.97
CA VAL A 645 -50.78 -11.96 23.59
C VAL A 645 -51.40 -10.59 23.20
N GLY A 646 -50.52 -9.61 22.93
CA GLY A 646 -50.87 -8.34 22.25
C GLY A 646 -49.64 -7.56 21.78
N GLU A 647 -49.71 -6.96 20.59
CA GLU A 647 -48.56 -6.32 19.91
C GLU A 647 -48.33 -4.83 20.31
N ARG A 648 -47.05 -4.39 20.21
CA ARG A 648 -46.56 -3.02 19.88
C ARG A 648 -46.39 -1.88 20.92
N VAL A 649 -45.10 -1.56 21.13
CA VAL A 649 -44.44 -0.24 20.91
C VAL A 649 -44.34 0.80 22.08
N PHE A 650 -43.21 1.51 22.05
CA PHE A 650 -42.76 2.74 22.76
C PHE A 650 -41.97 2.69 24.10
N LEU A 651 -40.69 3.10 23.96
CA LEU A 651 -39.78 3.83 24.88
C LEU A 651 -40.01 3.83 26.42
N SER A 652 -39.10 3.18 27.15
CA SER A 652 -38.35 3.72 28.32
C SER A 652 -37.45 2.61 28.93
N GLY A 653 -36.44 2.87 29.76
CA GLY A 653 -35.90 4.18 30.19
C GLY A 653 -35.43 4.27 31.65
N VAL A 654 -35.01 3.17 32.29
CA VAL A 654 -34.50 3.11 33.68
C VAL A 654 -33.29 2.15 33.69
N ALA A 655 -32.07 2.46 34.17
CA ALA A 655 -31.58 3.30 35.28
C ALA A 655 -31.68 2.65 36.68
N LEU A 656 -31.07 1.46 36.85
CA LEU A 656 -30.89 0.83 38.16
C LEU A 656 -29.57 1.22 38.83
N THR A 657 -29.67 2.02 39.88
CA THR A 657 -28.58 2.26 40.85
C THR A 657 -28.39 1.05 41.76
N TYR A 658 -27.15 0.58 41.92
CA TYR A 658 -26.74 -0.23 43.06
C TYR A 658 -25.61 0.46 43.81
N GLY A 659 -25.87 0.83 45.06
CA GLY A 659 -24.85 1.28 45.99
C GLY A 659 -24.33 0.10 46.82
N VAL A 660 -23.01 -0.05 46.91
CA VAL A 660 -22.36 -0.94 47.88
C VAL A 660 -21.26 -0.13 48.56
N GLY A 661 -21.46 0.20 49.83
CA GLY A 661 -20.42 0.79 50.66
C GLY A 661 -19.42 -0.27 51.12
N TYR A 662 -18.16 0.12 51.35
CA TYR A 662 -17.19 -0.73 52.01
C TYR A 662 -16.54 -0.04 53.21
N SER A 663 -16.44 -0.79 54.30
CA SER A 663 -15.89 -0.33 55.57
C SER A 663 -14.36 -0.33 55.55
N SER A 664 -13.76 0.56 56.35
CA SER A 664 -12.32 0.57 56.61
C SER A 664 -11.87 -0.66 57.40
N ARG A 665 -10.64 -1.14 57.13
CA ARG A 665 -9.74 -1.67 58.18
C ARG A 665 -8.28 -1.31 57.86
N ARG A 666 -7.49 -1.03 58.90
CA ARG A 666 -6.06 -0.70 58.82
C ARG A 666 -5.21 -1.92 59.17
N GLN A 667 -4.16 -2.16 58.40
CA GLN A 667 -2.86 -2.72 58.81
C GLN A 667 -1.87 -2.53 57.63
N GLY A 668 -0.57 -2.26 57.82
CA GLY A 668 0.10 -2.02 59.10
C GLY A 668 1.62 -2.21 59.12
N ALA A 669 2.38 -1.83 58.08
CA ALA A 669 3.84 -1.99 58.01
C ALA A 669 4.58 -0.71 57.56
N ARG A 670 5.86 -0.56 57.93
CA ARG A 670 6.71 0.64 57.72
C ARG A 670 7.92 0.33 56.83
N GLY A 671 8.44 1.30 56.07
CA GLY A 671 9.65 1.06 55.26
C GLY A 671 10.28 2.25 54.51
N ARG A 672 10.74 3.30 55.22
CA ARG A 672 11.78 4.30 54.83
C ARG A 672 11.65 5.01 53.46
N HIS A 673 11.36 6.31 53.41
CA HIS A 673 12.33 7.42 53.47
C HIS A 673 13.40 7.48 52.34
N ALA A 674 13.16 8.37 51.38
CA ALA A 674 14.16 9.31 50.83
C ALA A 674 13.39 10.57 50.38
N LEU A 675 13.99 11.76 50.51
CA LEU A 675 13.32 13.05 50.25
C LEU A 675 14.31 13.99 49.54
N MET A 676 13.86 14.71 48.51
CA MET A 676 14.45 15.99 48.12
C MET A 676 13.46 16.84 47.34
N GLU A 677 13.20 18.05 47.83
CA GLU A 677 12.41 19.09 47.19
C GLU A 677 13.33 20.19 46.62
N PHE A 678 12.71 21.14 45.91
CA PHE A 678 12.93 22.60 45.76
C PHE A 678 12.59 22.98 44.30
N ARG A 679 11.50 23.71 44.03
CA ARG A 679 11.35 25.19 44.08
C ARG A 679 12.37 25.92 43.19
N GLY A 680 11.98 26.83 42.27
CA GLY A 680 10.62 27.25 41.83
C GLY A 680 10.65 28.64 41.15
N GLN A 681 9.47 29.10 40.66
CA GLN A 681 9.14 30.49 40.24
C GLN A 681 9.77 30.94 38.87
N GLU A 682 9.01 31.46 37.88
CA GLU A 682 8.22 32.72 37.74
C GLU A 682 9.15 33.95 37.50
N GLU A 683 8.88 34.96 36.64
CA GLU A 683 7.78 35.28 35.70
C GLU A 683 8.26 36.34 34.65
N GLU A 684 7.40 36.72 33.68
CA GLU A 684 7.15 38.04 32.99
C GLU A 684 8.27 39.13 32.80
N GLU A 685 8.25 40.11 31.86
CA GLU A 685 7.40 40.45 30.69
C GLU A 685 8.20 41.29 29.63
N GLN A 686 7.52 41.93 28.66
CA GLN A 686 8.05 42.92 27.67
C GLN A 686 7.96 44.39 28.27
N PRO A 687 7.90 45.58 27.58
CA PRO A 687 7.73 45.88 26.14
C PRO A 687 8.28 47.24 25.53
N VAL A 688 7.89 47.50 24.25
CA VAL A 688 7.73 48.75 23.42
C VAL A 688 8.89 49.71 22.99
N SER A 689 8.76 50.20 21.73
CA SER A 689 9.02 51.57 21.16
C SER A 689 10.42 52.21 21.19
N GLU A 690 10.81 53.21 20.37
CA GLU A 690 10.41 53.82 19.06
C GLU A 690 11.65 54.61 18.56
N GLU A 691 12.08 54.65 17.28
CA GLU A 691 11.57 55.28 16.04
C GLU A 691 12.13 56.71 15.75
N MET A 692 12.11 57.12 14.47
CA MET A 692 12.54 58.42 13.87
C MET A 692 14.06 58.73 13.90
N GLY A 693 14.68 59.44 12.93
CA GLY A 693 14.29 60.02 11.63
C GLY A 693 15.57 60.61 10.95
N ALA A 694 15.58 61.34 9.81
CA ALA A 694 14.60 61.69 8.77
C ALA A 694 15.33 62.37 7.57
N SER A 695 14.64 62.59 6.43
CA SER A 695 15.04 63.45 5.26
C SER A 695 16.27 63.03 4.41
N SER A 696 16.42 63.45 3.14
CA SER A 696 15.53 64.16 2.18
C SER A 696 15.97 63.90 0.71
N ALA A 697 15.06 64.08 -0.26
CA ALA A 697 15.33 64.02 -1.72
C ALA A 697 15.90 65.38 -2.26
N PRO A 698 16.28 65.56 -3.57
CA PRO A 698 15.36 65.48 -4.74
C PRO A 698 15.97 65.06 -6.12
N SER A 699 15.12 65.01 -7.16
CA SER A 699 15.43 65.12 -8.62
C SER A 699 16.28 64.02 -9.30
N SER A 700 16.17 63.76 -10.62
CA SER A 700 15.21 64.18 -11.66
C SER A 700 15.23 63.17 -12.82
N ALA A 701 14.14 63.05 -13.59
CA ALA A 701 14.06 62.22 -14.80
C ALA A 701 14.27 63.03 -16.09
N PRO A 702 14.62 62.36 -17.21
CA PRO A 702 14.13 62.79 -18.52
C PRO A 702 13.54 61.66 -19.39
N THR A 703 12.75 62.06 -20.38
CA THR A 703 12.08 61.29 -21.46
C THR A 703 11.77 62.31 -22.59
N PRO A 704 11.38 61.95 -23.84
CA PRO A 704 11.07 60.61 -24.39
C PRO A 704 11.62 60.32 -25.82
N ALA A 705 11.25 59.12 -26.33
CA ALA A 705 10.93 58.81 -27.75
C ALA A 705 12.07 58.77 -28.82
N PRO A 706 11.83 58.17 -30.02
CA PRO A 706 10.81 57.17 -30.40
C PRO A 706 11.37 55.88 -31.05
N GLY A 707 10.57 54.80 -30.99
CA GLY A 707 10.36 53.87 -32.11
C GLY A 707 11.50 52.94 -32.58
N ASN A 708 11.35 51.64 -32.31
CA ASN A 708 11.18 50.70 -33.41
C ASN A 708 10.23 49.56 -33.02
N GLN A 709 9.49 49.00 -33.99
CA GLN A 709 8.69 47.80 -33.79
C GLN A 709 9.55 46.58 -34.14
N ASP A 710 9.55 45.53 -33.32
CA ASP A 710 9.92 44.20 -33.78
C ASP A 710 9.24 43.09 -32.96
N HIS A 711 9.14 41.91 -33.54
CA HIS A 711 8.12 40.93 -33.17
C HIS A 711 8.39 40.14 -31.88
N ALA A 712 7.31 39.72 -31.22
CA ALA A 712 7.35 38.81 -30.09
C ALA A 712 8.00 37.47 -30.49
N ALA A 713 9.10 37.12 -29.83
CA ALA A 713 9.82 35.87 -30.10
C ALA A 713 9.04 34.66 -29.56
N GLU A 714 8.26 34.01 -30.43
CA GLU A 714 7.57 32.75 -30.13
C GLU A 714 8.54 31.67 -29.65
N ALA A 715 8.10 30.89 -28.67
CA ALA A 715 8.83 29.71 -28.24
C ALA A 715 8.75 28.63 -29.34
N ARG A 716 9.77 28.54 -30.20
CA ARG A 716 9.84 27.49 -31.23
C ARG A 716 10.04 26.10 -30.60
N TYR A 717 8.94 25.40 -30.39
CA TYR A 717 8.91 23.97 -30.14
C TYR A 717 9.40 23.25 -31.41
N HIS A 718 10.43 22.43 -31.30
CA HIS A 718 10.73 21.42 -32.32
C HIS A 718 9.87 20.18 -32.06
N GLU A 719 9.41 19.54 -33.14
CA GLU A 719 8.74 18.25 -33.06
C GLU A 719 9.62 17.23 -32.34
N CYS A 720 9.08 16.59 -31.29
CA CYS A 720 9.69 15.39 -30.77
C CYS A 720 9.54 14.29 -31.83
N LEU A 721 10.60 13.57 -32.18
CA LEU A 721 10.52 12.43 -33.13
C LEU A 721 9.48 11.37 -32.72
N ARG A 722 9.11 11.31 -31.44
CA ARG A 722 8.01 10.48 -30.93
C ARG A 722 6.61 11.06 -31.21
N ASN A 723 6.45 12.38 -31.15
CA ASN A 723 5.19 13.03 -31.54
C ASN A 723 5.03 12.97 -33.07
N HIS A 724 6.08 13.27 -33.82
CA HIS A 724 6.11 13.19 -35.29
C HIS A 724 5.78 11.76 -35.78
N ALA A 725 6.40 10.74 -35.19
CA ALA A 725 6.08 9.35 -35.50
C ALA A 725 4.62 9.00 -35.18
N ALA A 726 4.09 9.39 -34.01
CA ALA A 726 2.70 9.13 -33.64
C ALA A 726 1.69 9.87 -34.55
N ALA A 727 1.99 11.11 -34.96
CA ALA A 727 1.17 11.90 -35.88
C ALA A 727 1.17 11.32 -37.31
N LEU A 728 2.27 10.70 -37.73
CA LEU A 728 2.41 9.99 -39.01
C LEU A 728 1.95 8.52 -38.96
N GLY A 729 1.28 8.08 -37.88
CA GLY A 729 0.75 6.72 -37.73
C GLY A 729 1.79 5.64 -37.41
N GLY A 730 3.01 6.01 -37.05
CA GLY A 730 4.08 5.09 -36.61
C GLY A 730 3.95 4.68 -35.15
N HIS A 731 4.24 3.40 -34.84
CA HIS A 731 4.20 2.88 -33.46
C HIS A 731 5.20 3.59 -32.53
N VAL A 732 4.69 4.10 -31.41
CA VAL A 732 5.49 4.70 -30.33
C VAL A 732 5.06 4.13 -28.98
N VAL A 733 6.04 3.71 -28.17
CA VAL A 733 5.82 3.11 -26.85
C VAL A 733 6.51 3.89 -25.72
N ASP A 734 5.72 4.25 -24.73
CA ASP A 734 6.14 4.71 -23.39
C ASP A 734 5.06 4.33 -22.37
N GLY A 735 5.47 4.00 -21.14
CA GLY A 735 4.66 3.91 -19.92
C GLY A 735 3.42 2.98 -19.92
N CYS A 736 2.42 3.30 -20.73
CA CYS A 736 1.08 2.74 -20.75
C CYS A 736 0.71 2.02 -22.06
N GLY A 737 1.49 2.21 -23.13
CA GLY A 737 1.26 1.59 -24.44
C GLY A 737 0.31 2.39 -25.34
N GLU A 738 0.78 2.65 -26.57
CA GLU A 738 0.09 3.28 -27.71
C GLU A 738 -0.55 4.66 -27.46
N PHE A 739 -0.14 5.63 -28.27
CA PHE A 739 -0.61 7.02 -28.23
C PHE A 739 -1.21 7.40 -29.57
N MET A 740 -2.37 8.05 -29.54
CA MET A 740 -3.08 8.58 -30.71
C MET A 740 -3.05 10.11 -30.70
N PRO A 741 -3.22 10.78 -31.85
CA PRO A 741 -3.45 12.22 -31.91
C PRO A 741 -4.58 12.65 -30.95
N GLY A 742 -4.30 13.69 -30.16
CA GLY A 742 -5.27 14.35 -29.30
C GLY A 742 -5.79 15.65 -29.93
N ASP A 743 -6.20 16.56 -29.08
CA ASP A 743 -6.63 17.90 -29.50
C ASP A 743 -5.41 18.83 -29.39
N GLY A 744 -5.01 19.46 -30.50
CA GLY A 744 -3.73 20.21 -30.59
C GLY A 744 -2.49 19.33 -30.38
N ASP A 745 -1.43 19.89 -29.79
CA ASP A 745 -0.14 19.21 -29.52
C ASP A 745 -0.20 18.15 -28.37
N SER A 746 -1.38 17.61 -28.09
CA SER A 746 -1.60 16.57 -27.08
C SER A 746 -1.67 15.18 -27.71
N LEU A 747 -1.15 14.18 -27.01
CA LEU A 747 -1.34 12.77 -27.34
C LEU A 747 -2.24 12.10 -26.31
N LYS A 748 -3.23 11.35 -26.78
CA LYS A 748 -4.18 10.58 -25.95
C LYS A 748 -3.72 9.11 -25.90
N CYS A 749 -3.54 8.56 -24.69
CA CYS A 749 -3.17 7.14 -24.54
C CYS A 749 -4.33 6.20 -24.90
N ALA A 750 -4.11 5.29 -25.85
CA ALA A 750 -5.13 4.36 -26.38
C ALA A 750 -5.56 3.25 -25.39
N ALA A 751 -4.92 3.17 -24.21
CA ALA A 751 -5.22 2.21 -23.15
C ALA A 751 -5.84 2.83 -21.89
N CYS A 752 -5.79 4.16 -21.71
CA CYS A 752 -6.33 4.81 -20.50
C CYS A 752 -6.82 6.26 -20.66
N GLY A 753 -6.80 6.84 -21.86
CA GLY A 753 -7.35 8.18 -22.14
C GLY A 753 -6.58 9.36 -21.53
N CYS A 754 -5.47 9.12 -20.83
CA CYS A 754 -4.66 10.22 -20.28
C CYS A 754 -4.03 11.05 -21.41
N HIS A 755 -3.96 12.37 -21.21
CA HIS A 755 -3.23 13.27 -22.09
C HIS A 755 -1.76 13.31 -21.67
N ARG A 756 -0.85 13.32 -22.64
CA ARG A 756 0.56 13.66 -22.45
C ARG A 756 1.03 14.58 -23.57
N SER A 757 2.00 15.42 -23.27
CA SER A 757 2.82 16.10 -24.28
C SER A 757 4.29 15.94 -23.90
N PHE A 758 5.14 15.60 -24.87
CA PHE A 758 6.54 15.20 -24.66
C PHE A 758 7.53 16.32 -25.04
N HIS A 759 7.10 17.58 -25.13
CA HIS A 759 8.00 18.68 -25.44
C HIS A 759 9.03 18.89 -24.34
N ARG A 760 10.30 18.83 -24.74
CA ARG A 760 11.44 19.20 -23.92
C ARG A 760 11.88 20.62 -24.30
N LYS A 761 11.84 21.54 -23.34
CA LYS A 761 12.35 22.91 -23.48
C LYS A 761 13.81 22.92 -23.05
N ASP A 762 14.73 23.08 -23.99
CA ASP A 762 16.17 23.24 -23.73
C ASP A 762 16.66 24.56 -24.37
N ASP A 763 17.49 25.31 -23.64
CA ASP A 763 18.05 26.59 -24.11
C ASP A 763 19.10 26.41 -25.22
N ALA A 764 19.10 27.30 -26.20
CA ALA A 764 19.87 27.13 -27.43
C ALA A 764 21.39 27.32 -27.23
N ARG A 765 22.19 26.24 -27.41
CA ARG A 765 23.58 26.26 -27.95
C ARG A 765 24.21 24.85 -28.12
N ARG A 766 24.09 24.28 -29.33
CA ARG A 766 25.12 23.51 -30.12
C ARG A 766 24.46 22.67 -31.23
N ARG A 767 25.12 22.52 -32.39
CA ARG A 767 24.66 21.76 -33.58
C ARG A 767 25.76 20.82 -34.11
N HIS A 768 25.39 19.93 -35.05
CA HIS A 768 26.21 19.03 -35.88
C HIS A 768 26.85 17.85 -35.13
N HIS A 769 26.91 16.62 -35.69
CA HIS A 769 26.90 16.21 -37.10
C HIS A 769 25.78 15.21 -37.49
N GLN A 770 25.56 15.05 -38.80
CA GLN A 770 24.77 13.99 -39.46
C GLN A 770 25.71 12.91 -40.05
N LEU A 771 25.16 11.72 -40.35
CA LEU A 771 25.45 10.94 -41.57
C LEU A 771 24.35 9.86 -41.79
N MET A 772 24.39 9.14 -42.92
CA MET A 772 23.20 8.55 -43.59
C MET A 772 22.84 7.08 -43.24
N LEU A 773 21.61 6.71 -43.64
CA LEU A 773 21.05 5.34 -43.69
C LEU A 773 21.63 4.52 -44.86
N PRO A 774 21.40 3.19 -44.91
CA PRO A 774 20.21 2.67 -45.62
C PRO A 774 19.45 1.58 -44.82
N ALA A 775 18.35 1.05 -45.38
CA ALA A 775 17.43 0.14 -44.71
C ALA A 775 17.16 -1.16 -45.49
N THR A 776 16.86 -2.24 -44.76
CA THR A 776 16.24 -3.49 -45.25
C THR A 776 15.26 -4.02 -44.20
N ALA A 777 14.28 -4.84 -44.61
CA ALA A 777 13.21 -5.34 -43.76
C ALA A 777 13.32 -6.86 -43.53
N THR A 778 12.79 -7.35 -42.39
CA THR A 778 12.02 -8.62 -42.32
C THR A 778 11.38 -8.83 -40.93
N SER A 779 10.41 -9.73 -40.87
CA SER A 779 9.63 -10.07 -39.66
C SER A 779 10.47 -10.81 -38.60
N SER A 780 10.29 -10.46 -37.32
CA SER A 780 10.65 -11.33 -36.18
C SER A 780 9.72 -11.08 -34.99
N ARG A 781 9.43 -12.13 -34.21
CA ARG A 781 8.53 -12.07 -33.05
C ARG A 781 9.27 -11.52 -31.83
N VAL A 782 8.68 -10.54 -31.14
CA VAL A 782 9.26 -9.91 -29.94
C VAL A 782 9.19 -10.88 -28.75
N PRO A 783 10.31 -11.24 -28.10
CA PRO A 783 10.30 -12.00 -26.84
C PRO A 783 9.74 -11.18 -25.67
N LEU A 784 9.21 -11.85 -24.65
CA LEU A 784 8.86 -11.21 -23.39
C LEU A 784 10.13 -10.67 -22.72
N LEU A 785 10.30 -9.35 -22.74
CA LEU A 785 11.43 -8.65 -22.12
C LEU A 785 11.29 -8.60 -20.59
N LEU A 786 11.62 -9.72 -19.96
CA LEU A 786 11.91 -9.80 -18.53
C LEU A 786 13.11 -8.90 -18.18
N PRO A 787 13.19 -8.36 -16.94
CA PRO A 787 14.44 -7.80 -16.43
C PRO A 787 15.51 -8.90 -16.36
N PRO A 788 16.81 -8.56 -16.49
CA PRO A 788 17.88 -9.55 -16.36
C PRO A 788 17.91 -10.14 -14.94
N PRO A 789 18.26 -11.43 -14.78
CA PRO A 789 18.27 -12.09 -13.48
C PRO A 789 19.28 -11.46 -12.51
N HIS A 790 19.01 -11.62 -11.21
CA HIS A 790 19.91 -11.16 -10.16
C HIS A 790 21.27 -11.89 -10.24
N PRO A 791 22.40 -11.22 -9.96
CA PRO A 791 23.70 -11.89 -9.93
C PRO A 791 23.79 -12.81 -8.70
N HIS A 792 23.67 -14.12 -8.92
CA HIS A 792 23.79 -15.11 -7.86
C HIS A 792 25.23 -15.24 -7.35
N TYR A 793 25.38 -15.44 -6.04
CA TYR A 793 26.66 -15.82 -5.42
C TYR A 793 27.03 -17.25 -5.81
N ALA A 794 28.26 -17.44 -6.30
CA ALA A 794 28.91 -18.74 -6.31
C ALA A 794 29.78 -18.89 -5.04
N PRO A 795 29.63 -19.96 -4.24
CA PRO A 795 30.51 -20.22 -3.10
C PRO A 795 31.87 -20.74 -3.57
N PRO A 796 32.97 -20.46 -2.84
CA PRO A 796 34.28 -21.04 -3.13
C PRO A 796 34.35 -22.52 -2.73
N PRO A 797 35.15 -23.35 -3.42
CA PRO A 797 35.41 -24.73 -3.00
C PRO A 797 36.31 -24.75 -1.76
N PHE A 798 35.89 -25.46 -0.71
CA PHE A 798 36.74 -25.78 0.44
C PHE A 798 37.42 -27.15 0.25
N PRO A 799 38.72 -27.27 0.58
CA PRO A 799 39.42 -28.55 0.49
C PRO A 799 39.04 -29.49 1.64
N TYR A 800 38.65 -30.72 1.32
CA TYR A 800 38.45 -31.78 2.30
C TYR A 800 39.78 -32.52 2.54
N HIS A 801 40.26 -32.56 3.78
CA HIS A 801 41.28 -33.52 4.20
C HIS A 801 40.62 -34.84 4.60
N GLY A 802 41.12 -35.96 4.08
CA GLY A 802 40.94 -37.29 4.71
C GLY A 802 41.89 -37.48 5.90
N THR A 803 41.98 -38.62 6.56
CA THR A 803 41.56 -40.01 6.25
C THR A 803 41.37 -40.78 7.60
N PRO A 804 41.40 -42.13 7.73
CA PRO A 804 41.08 -43.24 6.81
C PRO A 804 40.11 -44.30 7.41
N SER A 805 39.53 -45.17 6.56
CA SER A 805 39.51 -46.66 6.70
C SER A 805 38.57 -47.28 5.64
N GLY A 806 38.75 -48.56 5.26
CA GLY A 806 37.61 -49.36 4.73
C GLY A 806 37.66 -50.05 3.36
N GLY A 807 38.84 -50.32 2.76
CA GLY A 807 39.12 -51.48 1.88
C GLY A 807 38.26 -51.83 0.63
N GLY A 808 38.91 -51.87 -0.55
CA GLY A 808 38.55 -52.70 -1.71
C GLY A 808 37.60 -52.08 -2.77
N GLY A 809 37.75 -52.37 -4.07
CA GLY A 809 38.84 -53.09 -4.76
C GLY A 809 38.50 -53.51 -6.21
N GLY A 810 39.37 -53.19 -7.18
CA GLY A 810 39.28 -53.63 -8.59
C GLY A 810 38.35 -52.78 -9.49
N THR A 811 38.52 -52.73 -10.83
CA THR A 811 39.59 -53.22 -11.74
C THR A 811 39.45 -52.54 -13.13
N ALA A 812 40.57 -52.39 -13.86
CA ALA A 812 40.69 -52.12 -15.32
C ALA A 812 40.15 -50.77 -15.86
N THR A 813 40.69 -50.12 -16.93
CA THR A 813 41.96 -50.10 -17.73
C THR A 813 41.91 -48.77 -18.56
N GLU A 814 42.91 -48.19 -19.25
CA GLU A 814 44.36 -48.36 -19.51
C GLU A 814 44.96 -46.96 -19.87
N SER A 815 46.28 -46.66 -19.87
CA SER A 815 47.36 -46.94 -20.85
C SER A 815 47.07 -46.49 -22.31
N SER A 816 47.92 -45.79 -23.06
CA SER A 816 49.28 -45.19 -22.89
C SER A 816 49.44 -44.01 -23.91
N SER A 817 50.20 -42.92 -23.68
CA SER A 817 51.68 -42.74 -23.74
C SER A 817 52.27 -42.86 -25.18
N GLU A 818 53.26 -42.08 -25.66
CA GLU A 818 54.07 -40.98 -25.08
C GLU A 818 54.90 -40.19 -26.15
N GLU A 819 55.39 -38.99 -25.80
CA GLU A 819 56.67 -38.27 -26.13
C GLU A 819 57.43 -38.39 -27.49
N ARG A 820 58.41 -37.55 -27.90
CA ARG A 820 59.27 -36.43 -27.36
C ARG A 820 59.39 -35.31 -28.44
N GLY A 821 59.96 -34.10 -28.24
CA GLY A 821 60.73 -33.52 -27.13
C GLY A 821 61.06 -32.00 -27.33
N PRO A 822 61.98 -31.40 -26.53
CA PRO A 822 62.17 -29.94 -26.34
C PRO A 822 63.49 -29.39 -27.00
N PRO A 823 64.01 -28.13 -26.79
CA PRO A 823 63.63 -27.08 -25.80
C PRO A 823 63.73 -25.57 -26.19
N SER A 824 63.33 -24.72 -25.22
CA SER A 824 63.73 -23.31 -24.95
C SER A 824 62.91 -22.13 -25.54
N GLY A 825 62.88 -21.00 -24.80
CA GLY A 825 62.28 -19.70 -25.19
C GLY A 825 61.09 -19.25 -24.31
N ALA A 826 61.19 -18.12 -23.60
CA ALA A 826 60.28 -17.78 -22.50
C ALA A 826 59.25 -16.64 -22.76
N ALA A 827 58.06 -16.84 -22.16
CA ALA A 827 57.18 -15.86 -21.50
C ALA A 827 56.22 -14.91 -22.28
N ALA A 828 55.11 -14.63 -21.57
CA ALA A 828 54.11 -13.55 -21.69
C ALA A 828 52.98 -13.66 -22.75
N VAL A 829 51.74 -13.49 -22.25
CA VAL A 829 50.48 -13.43 -23.01
C VAL A 829 49.77 -12.10 -22.71
N GLN A 830 49.13 -11.48 -23.70
CA GLN A 830 48.10 -10.45 -23.47
C GLN A 830 46.89 -10.66 -24.37
N ALA A 831 45.69 -10.62 -23.77
CA ALA A 831 44.41 -10.62 -24.48
C ALA A 831 43.79 -9.22 -24.45
N GLN A 832 43.21 -8.77 -25.57
CA GLN A 832 42.56 -7.46 -25.67
C GLN A 832 41.05 -7.58 -25.37
N GLY A 833 40.56 -6.76 -24.44
CA GLY A 833 39.15 -6.74 -24.02
C GLY A 833 38.42 -5.46 -24.40
N HIS A 834 37.10 -5.54 -24.64
CA HIS A 834 36.27 -4.37 -24.93
C HIS A 834 35.98 -3.51 -23.69
N VAL A 835 36.07 -2.18 -23.87
CA VAL A 835 36.17 -1.22 -22.77
C VAL A 835 34.80 -0.71 -22.30
N ARG A 836 34.43 -1.01 -21.04
CA ARG A 836 33.35 -0.31 -20.33
C ARG A 836 33.76 1.16 -20.09
N ARG A 837 32.96 2.12 -20.60
CA ARG A 837 33.13 3.56 -20.32
C ARG A 837 32.89 3.89 -18.83
N LYS A 838 33.93 3.82 -18.01
CA LYS A 838 33.92 4.34 -16.63
C LYS A 838 33.75 5.87 -16.65
N ARG A 839 32.94 6.42 -15.74
CA ARG A 839 32.89 7.88 -15.53
C ARG A 839 34.22 8.34 -14.92
N PHE A 840 34.93 9.25 -15.60
CA PHE A 840 36.13 9.87 -15.05
C PHE A 840 35.76 10.83 -13.92
N ARG A 841 36.38 10.66 -12.74
CA ARG A 841 36.30 11.61 -11.63
C ARG A 841 37.37 12.67 -11.83
N THR A 842 36.98 13.93 -11.95
CA THR A 842 37.91 15.06 -12.08
C THR A 842 38.86 15.09 -10.91
N LYS A 843 40.17 15.10 -11.19
CA LYS A 843 41.22 15.42 -10.21
C LYS A 843 41.53 16.91 -10.30
N PHE A 844 41.78 17.53 -9.16
CA PHE A 844 42.26 18.91 -9.05
C PHE A 844 43.68 18.87 -8.45
N THR A 845 44.54 19.79 -8.87
CA THR A 845 45.87 19.96 -8.24
C THR A 845 45.71 20.50 -6.81
N PRO A 846 46.77 20.50 -5.96
CA PRO A 846 46.71 21.15 -4.64
C PRO A 846 46.33 22.63 -4.74
N GLU A 847 46.98 23.36 -5.65
CA GLU A 847 46.85 24.81 -5.83
C GLU A 847 45.44 25.18 -6.30
N GLN A 848 44.87 24.39 -7.23
CA GLN A 848 43.47 24.54 -7.64
C GLN A 848 42.50 24.39 -6.46
N LYS A 849 42.72 23.42 -5.55
CA LYS A 849 41.85 23.24 -4.37
C LYS A 849 41.94 24.40 -3.40
N GLU A 850 43.14 24.93 -3.19
CA GLU A 850 43.39 26.07 -2.31
C GLU A 850 42.72 27.35 -2.84
N GLN A 851 42.91 27.65 -4.14
CA GLN A 851 42.21 28.74 -4.82
C GLN A 851 40.68 28.56 -4.79
N MET A 852 40.20 27.33 -5.04
CA MET A 852 38.77 26.99 -4.95
C MET A 852 38.21 27.12 -3.53
N LEU A 853 39.01 26.86 -2.49
CA LEU A 853 38.63 27.01 -1.08
C LEU A 853 38.49 28.49 -0.71
N ALA A 854 39.54 29.28 -0.92
CA ALA A 854 39.56 30.71 -0.60
C ALA A 854 38.46 31.49 -1.34
N PHE A 855 38.19 31.14 -2.61
CA PHE A 855 37.10 31.75 -3.38
C PHE A 855 35.71 31.28 -2.91
N ALA A 856 35.55 30.02 -2.48
CA ALA A 856 34.30 29.53 -1.91
C ALA A 856 33.98 30.17 -0.54
N GLU A 857 35.00 30.44 0.27
CA GLU A 857 34.89 31.14 1.56
C GLU A 857 34.53 32.61 1.36
N ARG A 858 35.16 33.30 0.41
CA ARG A 858 34.80 34.69 0.04
C ARG A 858 33.35 34.82 -0.47
N LEU A 859 32.78 33.75 -1.01
CA LEU A 859 31.36 33.66 -1.39
C LEU A 859 30.46 33.06 -0.30
N GLY A 860 30.93 32.91 0.95
CA GLY A 860 30.13 32.38 2.06
C GLY A 860 29.54 30.99 1.81
N TRP A 861 30.18 30.19 0.95
CA TRP A 861 29.70 28.90 0.46
C TRP A 861 28.29 28.92 -0.17
N ARG A 862 27.91 30.03 -0.81
CA ARG A 862 26.67 30.19 -1.60
C ARG A 862 26.97 30.90 -2.92
N LEU A 863 26.44 30.39 -4.02
CA LEU A 863 26.52 31.04 -5.34
C LEU A 863 25.23 31.83 -5.56
N GLN A 864 25.29 33.17 -5.53
CA GLN A 864 24.13 34.01 -5.84
C GLN A 864 24.13 34.41 -7.33
N LYS A 865 22.96 34.80 -7.85
CA LYS A 865 22.79 35.16 -9.27
C LYS A 865 23.61 36.39 -9.68
N GLN A 866 23.89 37.29 -8.74
CA GLN A 866 24.74 38.48 -8.96
C GLN A 866 26.23 38.13 -9.08
N ASP A 867 26.68 37.02 -8.48
CA ASP A 867 28.09 36.63 -8.46
C ASP A 867 28.52 35.90 -9.75
N ASP A 868 27.59 35.57 -10.64
CA ASP A 868 27.83 34.56 -11.69
C ASP A 868 28.92 34.97 -12.71
N ALA A 869 29.11 36.27 -12.97
CA ALA A 869 30.22 36.77 -13.77
C ALA A 869 31.58 36.63 -13.05
N LEU A 870 31.61 36.91 -11.74
CA LEU A 870 32.78 36.75 -10.86
C LEU A 870 33.19 35.27 -10.75
N VAL A 871 32.19 34.39 -10.56
CA VAL A 871 32.36 32.93 -10.49
C VAL A 871 32.88 32.40 -11.83
N GLN A 872 32.33 32.85 -12.95
CA GLN A 872 32.78 32.40 -14.28
C GLN A 872 34.22 32.85 -14.55
N HIS A 873 34.56 34.12 -14.27
CA HIS A 873 35.93 34.63 -14.43
C HIS A 873 36.96 33.84 -13.60
N PHE A 874 36.65 33.56 -12.33
CA PHE A 874 37.47 32.71 -11.47
C PHE A 874 37.62 31.28 -12.01
N CYS A 875 36.52 30.68 -12.46
CA CYS A 875 36.54 29.34 -13.07
C CYS A 875 37.44 29.26 -14.30
N ASP A 876 37.47 30.31 -15.12
CA ASP A 876 38.33 30.39 -16.30
C ASP A 876 39.80 30.66 -15.95
N GLN A 877 40.08 31.46 -14.90
CA GLN A 877 41.45 31.64 -14.35
C GLN A 877 42.05 30.33 -13.80
N VAL A 878 41.29 29.57 -13.02
CA VAL A 878 41.75 28.34 -12.34
C VAL A 878 41.68 27.10 -13.26
N GLY A 879 41.12 27.23 -14.47
CA GLY A 879 40.98 26.15 -15.45
C GLY A 879 39.93 25.11 -15.06
N VAL A 880 38.94 25.47 -14.24
CA VAL A 880 37.91 24.57 -13.69
C VAL A 880 36.53 25.00 -14.13
N ARG A 881 35.84 24.17 -14.93
CA ARG A 881 34.47 24.47 -15.41
C ARG A 881 33.51 24.82 -14.26
N ARG A 882 32.74 25.90 -14.37
CA ARG A 882 31.79 26.38 -13.34
C ARG A 882 30.87 25.30 -12.75
N GLN A 883 30.37 24.36 -13.56
CA GLN A 883 29.53 23.27 -13.07
C GLN A 883 30.30 22.27 -12.19
N VAL A 884 31.60 22.07 -12.44
CA VAL A 884 32.50 21.25 -11.61
C VAL A 884 32.84 21.98 -10.31
N PHE A 885 33.13 23.29 -10.36
CA PHE A 885 33.33 24.11 -9.15
C PHE A 885 32.08 24.13 -8.26
N LYS A 886 30.88 24.32 -8.83
CA LYS A 886 29.61 24.25 -8.09
C LYS A 886 29.39 22.92 -7.36
N VAL A 887 29.70 21.79 -8.01
CA VAL A 887 29.63 20.46 -7.38
C VAL A 887 30.71 20.29 -6.30
N TRP A 888 31.92 20.82 -6.52
CA TRP A 888 32.99 20.81 -5.52
C TRP A 888 32.62 21.64 -4.28
N MET A 889 32.08 22.85 -4.44
CA MET A 889 31.61 23.69 -3.32
C MET A 889 30.53 22.97 -2.50
N HIS A 890 29.57 22.32 -3.16
CA HIS A 890 28.52 21.57 -2.47
C HIS A 890 29.10 20.43 -1.63
N ASN A 891 29.99 19.63 -2.21
CA ASN A 891 30.60 18.47 -1.55
C ASN A 891 31.58 18.83 -0.42
N ASN A 892 32.19 20.01 -0.44
CA ASN A 892 33.18 20.45 0.56
C ASN A 892 32.63 21.49 1.56
N LYS A 893 31.34 21.84 1.49
CA LYS A 893 30.71 22.86 2.35
C LYS A 893 30.86 22.62 3.87
N HIS A 894 31.14 21.38 4.26
CA HIS A 894 31.31 20.99 5.66
C HIS A 894 32.76 21.08 6.16
N THR A 895 33.78 21.16 5.28
CA THR A 895 35.18 21.34 5.73
C THR A 895 35.48 22.80 6.08
N GLY A 896 35.00 23.77 5.29
CA GLY A 896 35.14 25.20 5.59
C GLY A 896 34.48 25.65 6.91
N ARG A 897 33.56 24.85 7.46
CA ARG A 897 32.98 25.09 8.81
C ARG A 897 33.87 24.65 9.98
N ARG A 898 35.02 24.01 9.73
CA ARG A 898 35.95 23.52 10.76
C ARG A 898 37.23 24.36 10.92
N GLN A 899 37.36 25.48 10.20
CA GLN A 899 38.58 26.30 10.17
C GLN A 899 38.35 27.77 10.57
N GLN A 900 37.28 28.08 11.32
CA GLN A 900 37.15 29.38 12.00
C GLN A 900 37.82 29.34 13.38
N PRO A 901 38.92 30.06 13.62
CA PRO A 901 39.49 30.18 14.96
C PRO A 901 38.62 31.08 15.85
N HIS A 902 38.50 30.73 17.13
CA HIS A 902 37.82 31.58 18.12
C HIS A 902 38.63 32.85 18.41
N LEU A 903 37.96 34.01 18.41
CA LEU A 903 38.45 35.25 19.02
C LEU A 903 37.71 35.47 20.35
N PRO A 904 38.39 35.92 21.42
CA PRO A 904 37.75 36.18 22.71
C PRO A 904 37.00 37.52 22.73
N PRO A 905 35.99 37.69 23.60
CA PRO A 905 35.28 38.97 23.75
C PRO A 905 36.16 40.01 24.48
N PRO A 906 36.04 41.31 24.13
CA PRO A 906 36.79 42.38 24.79
C PRO A 906 36.25 42.68 26.20
N GLN A 907 37.15 43.09 27.09
CA GLN A 907 36.82 43.63 28.41
C GLN A 907 36.46 45.12 28.30
N GLY A 908 35.57 45.61 29.17
CA GLY A 908 34.95 46.93 29.03
C GLY A 908 35.58 48.07 29.84
N GLN A 909 35.10 49.29 29.58
CA GLN A 909 35.27 50.50 30.40
C GLN A 909 33.88 51.13 30.58
N GLN A 910 33.36 51.15 31.81
CA GLN A 910 33.33 52.29 32.75
C GLN A 910 32.15 53.27 32.51
N GLN A 911 31.43 53.56 33.61
CA GLN A 911 30.39 54.59 33.70
C GLN A 911 31.02 55.99 33.87
N PRO A 912 30.21 57.06 33.89
CA PRO A 912 29.87 57.57 35.23
C PRO A 912 28.38 57.92 35.45
N GLN A 913 27.88 57.50 36.62
CA GLN A 913 27.01 58.24 37.55
C GLN A 913 25.94 59.21 37.00
N GLN A 914 24.68 59.02 37.44
CA GLN A 914 24.19 59.75 38.63
C GLN A 914 22.89 59.16 39.24
N GLN A 915 22.75 59.39 40.54
CA GLN A 915 21.61 59.12 41.43
C GLN A 915 20.90 60.47 41.74
N PRO A 916 19.79 60.51 42.51
CA PRO A 916 18.72 59.53 42.72
C PRO A 916 17.30 60.15 42.67
N LYS A 917 16.25 59.32 42.62
CA LYS A 917 15.18 59.32 43.64
C LYS A 917 14.35 58.03 43.60
#